data_AF-D3E3N6-F1
#
_entry.id   AF-D3E3N6-F1
#
_cell.length_a   1.000
_cell.length_b   1.000
_cell.length_c   1.000
_cell.angle_alpha   90.00
_cell.angle_beta   90.00
_cell.angle_gamma   90.00
#
_symmetry.space_group_name_H-M   'P 1'
#
loop_
_entity.id
_entity.type
_entity.pdbx_description
1 polymer ?
#
loop_
_entity_poly.entity_id
_entity_poly.type
_entity_poly.pdbx_seq_one_letter_code
_entity_poly.pdbx_strand_id
1 'polypeptide(L)'
;MRDRLFNHFNENMAPRKLFIVDRDWEELWNMYLDGFPREMNPIYRERRELDCSACRSFFKRMANVVALDEDTGDFISLFAGETNGEKEVFRALDEYVKSAKIKDVFMSDTQRVGIESNHEMLDSGSVHTWYHFYVDVPSEYVGNLSQKAIYRNNRIVLENSTQRISQDAVDTVLELIASNSLYRGDQWEDALKSFKDYLKEYEANDMDEDLFYWIKSIELGSLLVRIKNHSIGVLLMDVTQGVPLDEAVSNYERIVAPTNYQRPKPIFSKRMLEDAQEKINELGFGESIYRRYANMADLSINDVLFANRDYTSEIQDNQNFFDKLKELTVNRARNFDKVQEISLEDFVESILPTALEVELYLSYDLSNNFMSLIAPVNRDAPSMFKWDNPFSWAYKNNIADSLMKERVKALGGDVDVDLRFTIQWNDNEWDKNDLDAHCTTPEGEEIYFSHMRSSKTGGWLDVDIINPEKNVPAVENIQFKDRNQMIPGDYLFRVHQYTYRGGDDGFKAEIEFDGRIFNFIYPMRLYQNEYVDVAKVSLGEDGNFTLNSFLDNQTASAKEWNLNYNRFVPVSLICYSPNYWGDNAVGNKHIFFILKDCLNDGRPNPWFNEYLVSELRDHRKVTEALATIAKVEESDEQLSGIGFSFTQKNKVTLKVKSENIERVFNVVIG
;
A
#
# COMPACT_ATOMS: atom_id res chain seq x y z
N MET A 1 -4.15 -39.30 58.98
CA MET A 1 -3.87 -39.40 57.55
C MET A 1 -5.04 -38.95 56.65
N ARG A 2 -6.01 -39.80 56.28
CA ARG A 2 -7.05 -39.48 55.26
C ARG A 2 -7.76 -38.13 55.45
N ASP A 3 -8.42 -37.92 56.59
CA ASP A 3 -9.26 -36.73 56.81
C ASP A 3 -8.44 -35.43 56.79
N ARG A 4 -7.16 -35.51 57.17
CA ARG A 4 -6.24 -34.37 57.14
C ARG A 4 -5.87 -33.99 55.72
N LEU A 5 -5.57 -34.98 54.88
CA LEU A 5 -5.32 -34.78 53.45
C LEU A 5 -6.56 -34.21 52.75
N PHE A 6 -7.75 -34.73 53.07
CA PHE A 6 -9.01 -34.21 52.57
C PHE A 6 -9.22 -32.73 52.97
N ASN A 7 -9.12 -32.41 54.26
CA ASN A 7 -9.29 -31.05 54.76
C ASN A 7 -8.24 -30.10 54.20
N HIS A 8 -6.96 -30.53 54.17
CA HIS A 8 -5.86 -29.72 53.63
C HIS A 8 -6.07 -29.37 52.15
N PHE A 9 -6.48 -30.34 51.34
CA PHE A 9 -6.80 -30.06 49.94
C PHE A 9 -7.92 -29.02 49.84
N ASN A 10 -9.04 -29.22 50.54
CA ASN A 10 -10.20 -28.35 50.45
C ASN A 10 -9.96 -26.94 51.00
N GLU A 11 -9.17 -26.81 52.07
CA GLU A 11 -8.93 -25.53 52.75
C GLU A 11 -7.77 -24.74 52.14
N ASN A 12 -6.68 -25.42 51.74
CA ASN A 12 -5.43 -24.76 51.36
C ASN A 12 -5.09 -24.85 49.86
N MET A 13 -5.63 -25.83 49.14
CA MET A 13 -5.31 -26.04 47.72
C MET A 13 -6.46 -25.67 46.79
N ALA A 14 -7.65 -26.20 47.05
CA ALA A 14 -8.85 -26.04 46.22
C ALA A 14 -9.21 -24.57 45.91
N PRO A 15 -9.01 -23.57 46.81
CA PRO A 15 -9.30 -22.17 46.50
C PRO A 15 -8.28 -21.49 45.57
N ARG A 16 -7.18 -22.16 45.21
CA ARG A 16 -6.05 -21.59 44.46
C ARG A 16 -5.93 -22.21 43.07
N LYS A 17 -5.07 -21.64 42.21
CA LYS A 17 -4.75 -22.20 40.89
C LYS A 17 -4.07 -23.56 41.05
N LEU A 18 -4.67 -24.61 40.46
CA LEU A 18 -4.18 -25.99 40.54
C LEU A 18 -3.41 -26.41 39.28
N PHE A 19 -2.23 -26.99 39.50
CA PHE A 19 -1.34 -27.49 38.46
C PHE A 19 -0.97 -28.95 38.71
N ILE A 20 -0.39 -29.58 37.69
CA ILE A 20 0.20 -30.91 37.74
C ILE A 20 1.69 -30.76 37.49
N VAL A 21 2.52 -31.32 38.37
CA VAL A 21 3.98 -31.32 38.19
C VAL A 21 4.47 -32.55 37.42
N ASP A 22 5.66 -32.44 36.82
CA ASP A 22 6.27 -33.51 36.04
C ASP A 22 7.04 -34.52 36.92
N ARG A 23 6.28 -35.38 37.59
CA ARG A 23 6.80 -36.52 38.38
C ARG A 23 6.14 -37.83 37.97
N ASP A 24 6.86 -38.93 38.18
CA ASP A 24 6.27 -40.26 38.05
C ASP A 24 5.41 -40.58 39.29
N TRP A 25 4.12 -40.82 39.05
CA TRP A 25 3.18 -41.16 40.12
C TRP A 25 3.48 -42.53 40.73
N GLU A 26 4.10 -43.46 39.98
CA GLU A 26 4.49 -44.77 40.52
C GLU A 26 5.64 -44.65 41.51
N GLU A 27 6.59 -43.73 41.26
CA GLU A 27 7.66 -43.42 42.20
C GLU A 27 7.11 -42.83 43.49
N LEU A 28 6.18 -41.86 43.41
CA LEU A 28 5.48 -41.31 44.58
C LEU A 28 4.73 -42.37 45.38
N TRP A 29 4.08 -43.32 44.69
CA TRP A 29 3.41 -44.43 45.35
C TRP A 29 4.39 -45.35 46.08
N ASN A 30 5.53 -45.66 45.46
CA ASN A 30 6.56 -46.49 46.09
C ASN A 30 7.22 -45.76 47.27
N MET A 31 7.52 -44.46 47.13
CA MET A 31 8.03 -43.62 48.23
C MET A 31 7.06 -43.60 49.42
N TYR A 32 5.76 -43.51 49.15
CA TYR A 32 4.74 -43.62 50.19
C TYR A 32 4.80 -44.99 50.88
N LEU A 33 4.75 -46.09 50.12
CA LEU A 33 4.71 -47.43 50.72
C LEU A 33 5.99 -47.83 51.46
N ASP A 34 7.15 -47.43 50.93
CA ASP A 34 8.47 -47.80 51.44
C ASP A 34 8.96 -46.85 52.54
N GLY A 35 8.33 -45.68 52.68
CA GLY A 35 8.63 -44.72 53.76
C GLY A 35 8.16 -45.20 55.14
N PHE A 36 7.18 -46.09 55.22
CA PHE A 36 6.70 -46.62 56.50
C PHE A 36 7.57 -47.78 56.99
N PRO A 37 7.93 -47.80 58.30
CA PRO A 37 8.54 -48.96 58.93
C PRO A 37 7.67 -50.22 58.77
N ARG A 38 8.28 -51.41 58.74
CA ARG A 38 7.57 -52.68 58.56
C ARG A 38 6.53 -52.92 59.66
N GLU A 39 6.74 -52.38 60.85
CA GLU A 39 5.85 -52.45 61.99
C GLU A 39 4.57 -51.63 61.77
N MET A 40 4.65 -50.55 60.97
CA MET A 40 3.53 -49.66 60.65
C MET A 40 2.82 -50.03 59.34
N ASN A 41 3.45 -50.86 58.51
CA ASN A 41 2.89 -51.34 57.24
C ASN A 41 3.12 -52.85 57.07
N PRO A 42 2.55 -53.70 57.95
CA PRO A 42 2.78 -55.13 57.94
C PRO A 42 2.11 -55.80 56.74
N ILE A 43 2.52 -57.05 56.44
CA ILE A 43 1.81 -57.87 55.44
C ILE A 43 0.46 -58.30 56.01
N TYR A 44 -0.62 -57.88 55.35
CA TYR A 44 -1.98 -58.33 55.56
C TYR A 44 -2.38 -59.26 54.41
N ARG A 45 -2.53 -60.55 54.72
CA ARG A 45 -2.76 -61.65 53.75
C ARG A 45 -1.62 -61.75 52.71
N GLU A 46 -1.76 -61.10 51.56
CA GLU A 46 -0.84 -61.20 50.43
C GLU A 46 -0.05 -59.91 50.15
N ARG A 47 -0.46 -58.76 50.72
CA ARG A 47 0.14 -57.44 50.46
C ARG A 47 0.35 -56.66 51.76
N ARG A 48 1.11 -55.57 51.70
CA ARG A 48 1.23 -54.64 52.83
C ARG A 48 -0.12 -53.95 53.10
N GLU A 49 -0.44 -53.66 54.35
CA GLU A 49 -1.74 -53.06 54.73
C GLU A 49 -2.03 -51.73 54.01
N LEU A 50 -1.01 -50.91 53.77
CA LEU A 50 -1.14 -49.64 53.02
C LEU A 50 -1.08 -49.82 51.49
N ASP A 51 -0.76 -51.01 50.98
CA ASP A 51 -0.72 -51.33 49.54
C ASP A 51 -2.14 -51.60 48.99
N CYS A 52 -2.96 -50.55 49.02
CA CYS A 52 -4.35 -50.57 48.65
C CYS A 52 -4.58 -50.08 47.21
N SER A 53 -5.35 -50.85 46.42
CA SER A 53 -5.70 -50.50 45.04
C SER A 53 -6.48 -49.18 44.92
N ALA A 54 -7.36 -48.86 45.88
CA ALA A 54 -8.12 -47.62 45.88
C ALA A 54 -7.21 -46.40 46.15
N CYS A 55 -6.34 -46.50 47.15
CA CYS A 55 -5.34 -45.47 47.44
C CYS A 55 -4.32 -45.31 46.31
N ARG A 56 -3.89 -46.39 45.66
CA ARG A 56 -3.02 -46.35 44.49
C ARG A 56 -3.66 -45.58 43.33
N SER A 57 -4.96 -45.83 43.08
CA SER A 57 -5.73 -45.08 42.07
C SER A 57 -5.85 -43.59 42.40
N PHE A 58 -6.01 -43.26 43.69
CA PHE A 58 -5.99 -41.88 44.17
C PHE A 58 -4.63 -41.21 43.92
N PHE A 59 -3.51 -41.86 44.29
CA PHE A 59 -2.16 -41.35 44.06
C PHE A 59 -1.92 -41.05 42.58
N LYS A 60 -2.31 -41.96 41.68
CA LYS A 60 -2.21 -41.75 40.23
C LYS A 60 -2.87 -40.45 39.75
N ARG A 61 -3.95 -40.02 40.40
CA ARG A 61 -4.75 -38.85 39.99
C ARG A 61 -4.37 -37.57 40.72
N MET A 62 -3.96 -37.67 41.99
CA MET A 62 -3.79 -36.51 42.88
C MET A 62 -2.37 -36.28 43.39
N ALA A 63 -1.46 -37.26 43.34
CA ALA A 63 -0.14 -37.13 43.96
C ALA A 63 0.74 -36.05 43.31
N ASN A 64 0.56 -35.80 42.01
CA ASN A 64 1.26 -34.75 41.27
C ASN A 64 0.56 -33.39 41.29
N VAL A 65 -0.57 -33.26 42.00
CA VAL A 65 -1.35 -32.02 42.03
C VAL A 65 -0.77 -31.08 43.06
N VAL A 66 -0.53 -29.84 42.64
CA VAL A 66 -0.07 -28.74 43.48
C VAL A 66 -0.99 -27.54 43.32
N ALA A 67 -1.15 -26.78 44.38
CA ALA A 67 -1.68 -25.42 44.32
C ALA A 67 -0.52 -24.43 44.29
N LEU A 68 -0.70 -23.31 43.59
CA LEU A 68 0.23 -22.20 43.64
C LEU A 68 -0.19 -21.21 44.74
N ASP A 69 0.74 -20.86 45.63
CA ASP A 69 0.59 -19.69 46.48
C ASP A 69 1.02 -18.43 45.72
N GLU A 70 0.05 -17.59 45.34
CA GLU A 70 0.31 -16.40 44.53
C GLU A 70 1.10 -15.31 45.28
N ASP A 71 1.05 -15.33 46.62
CA ASP A 71 1.76 -14.36 47.45
C ASP A 71 3.27 -14.67 47.54
N THR A 72 3.64 -15.96 47.57
CA THR A 72 5.04 -16.38 47.74
C THR A 72 5.66 -16.98 46.48
N GLY A 73 4.84 -17.40 45.52
CA GLY A 73 5.26 -18.15 44.33
C GLY A 73 5.54 -19.64 44.60
N ASP A 74 5.33 -20.12 45.84
CA ASP A 74 5.62 -21.50 46.21
C ASP A 74 4.48 -22.46 45.88
N PHE A 75 4.82 -23.72 45.63
CA PHE A 75 3.82 -24.78 45.54
C PHE A 75 3.36 -25.25 46.91
N ILE A 76 2.07 -25.57 47.02
CA ILE A 76 1.44 -26.28 48.12
C ILE A 76 1.04 -27.65 47.59
N SER A 77 1.68 -28.72 48.08
CA SER A 77 1.32 -30.09 47.68
C SER A 77 0.25 -30.66 48.62
N LEU A 78 -0.38 -31.75 48.16
CA LEU A 78 -1.33 -32.53 48.96
C LEU A 78 -0.70 -33.05 50.27
N PHE A 79 0.60 -33.36 50.25
CA PHE A 79 1.30 -34.02 51.36
C PHE A 79 1.69 -33.06 52.50
N ALA A 80 1.60 -31.74 52.29
CA ALA A 80 1.89 -30.73 53.30
C ALA A 80 0.91 -30.74 54.50
N GLY A 81 -0.24 -31.42 54.38
CA GLY A 81 -1.28 -31.47 55.42
C GLY A 81 -1.01 -32.41 56.60
N GLU A 82 0.03 -33.25 56.57
CA GLU A 82 0.29 -34.22 57.65
C GLU A 82 1.30 -33.69 58.70
N THR A 83 0.96 -33.87 59.98
CA THR A 83 1.68 -33.24 61.11
C THR A 83 1.98 -34.20 62.28
N ASN A 84 1.58 -35.48 62.20
CA ASN A 84 1.79 -36.49 63.26
C ASN A 84 2.98 -37.44 62.97
N GLY A 85 3.14 -38.53 63.73
CA GLY A 85 4.31 -39.45 63.69
C GLY A 85 4.62 -40.18 62.37
N GLU A 86 3.97 -39.82 61.27
CA GLU A 86 4.22 -40.28 59.90
C GLU A 86 4.82 -39.15 59.03
N LYS A 87 5.11 -38.00 59.66
CA LYS A 87 5.49 -36.72 59.03
C LYS A 87 6.72 -36.84 58.15
N GLU A 88 7.67 -37.73 58.45
CA GLU A 88 8.88 -37.91 57.66
C GLU A 88 8.57 -38.41 56.25
N VAL A 89 7.63 -39.34 56.10
CA VAL A 89 7.20 -39.88 54.79
C VAL A 89 6.52 -38.80 53.97
N PHE A 90 5.57 -38.09 54.57
CA PHE A 90 4.82 -37.03 53.90
C PHE A 90 5.68 -35.82 53.57
N ARG A 91 6.66 -35.48 54.42
CA ARG A 91 7.65 -34.44 54.12
C ARG A 91 8.50 -34.83 52.91
N ALA A 92 8.97 -36.07 52.83
CA ALA A 92 9.75 -36.54 51.69
C ALA A 92 8.93 -36.49 50.38
N LEU A 93 7.65 -36.86 50.43
CA LEU A 93 6.74 -36.72 49.29
C LEU A 93 6.51 -35.24 48.93
N ASP A 94 6.29 -34.37 49.91
CA ASP A 94 6.09 -32.93 49.73
C ASP A 94 7.29 -32.26 49.05
N GLU A 95 8.51 -32.52 49.55
CA GLU A 95 9.76 -32.01 48.98
C GLU A 95 9.99 -32.54 47.55
N TYR A 96 9.66 -33.81 47.29
CA TYR A 96 9.82 -34.42 45.97
C TYR A 96 8.86 -33.81 44.93
N VAL A 97 7.61 -33.56 45.32
CA VAL A 97 6.61 -32.92 44.44
C VAL A 97 6.96 -31.45 44.20
N LYS A 98 7.28 -30.68 45.25
CA LYS A 98 7.55 -29.24 45.14
C LYS A 98 8.82 -28.89 44.36
N SER A 99 9.78 -29.81 44.29
CA SER A 99 11.00 -29.62 43.50
C SER A 99 10.83 -29.85 41.99
N ALA A 100 9.64 -30.22 41.53
CA ALA A 100 9.36 -30.48 40.12
C ALA A 100 8.83 -29.23 39.38
N LYS A 101 8.99 -29.23 38.06
CA LYS A 101 8.41 -28.21 37.18
C LYS A 101 6.93 -28.49 36.90
N ILE A 102 6.19 -27.45 36.54
CA ILE A 102 4.82 -27.59 36.06
C ILE A 102 4.84 -28.34 34.72
N LYS A 103 3.96 -29.34 34.62
CA LYS A 103 3.68 -30.08 33.39
C LYS A 103 2.42 -29.56 32.71
N ASP A 104 1.40 -29.25 33.50
CA ASP A 104 0.06 -28.93 32.99
C ASP A 104 -0.83 -28.27 34.03
N VAL A 105 -1.99 -27.79 33.60
CA VAL A 105 -3.09 -27.43 34.52
C VAL A 105 -3.78 -28.69 35.05
N PHE A 106 -4.29 -28.61 36.28
CA PHE A 106 -5.11 -29.67 36.84
C PHE A 106 -6.55 -29.58 36.30
N MET A 107 -7.05 -30.70 35.79
CA MET A 107 -8.47 -30.92 35.56
C MET A 107 -8.81 -32.36 35.89
N SER A 108 -9.94 -32.56 36.56
CA SER A 108 -10.52 -33.86 36.90
C SER A 108 -11.72 -34.14 36.00
N ASP A 109 -11.92 -35.39 35.63
CA ASP A 109 -13.12 -35.88 34.93
C ASP A 109 -14.31 -36.12 35.88
N THR A 110 -14.06 -36.14 37.20
CA THR A 110 -15.08 -36.34 38.23
C THR A 110 -14.93 -35.34 39.36
N GLN A 111 -16.04 -34.97 39.99
CA GLN A 111 -16.02 -34.11 41.17
C GLN A 111 -15.34 -34.78 42.37
N ARG A 112 -15.65 -36.05 42.66
CA ARG A 112 -14.96 -36.81 43.69
C ARG A 112 -13.83 -37.65 43.08
N VAL A 113 -12.62 -37.49 43.59
CA VAL A 113 -11.45 -38.29 43.21
C VAL A 113 -11.06 -39.18 44.37
N GLY A 114 -11.05 -40.50 44.14
CA GLY A 114 -10.80 -41.50 45.19
C GLY A 114 -12.08 -42.13 45.73
N ILE A 115 -11.95 -42.88 46.82
CA ILE A 115 -13.05 -43.63 47.45
C ILE A 115 -13.00 -43.31 48.95
N GLU A 116 -14.11 -42.90 49.54
CA GLU A 116 -14.12 -42.55 50.97
C GLU A 116 -13.98 -43.77 51.88
N SER A 117 -14.77 -44.80 51.58
CA SER A 117 -14.73 -46.09 52.26
C SER A 117 -15.30 -47.21 51.40
N ASN A 118 -14.92 -48.45 51.69
CA ASN A 118 -15.63 -49.64 51.23
C ASN A 118 -15.75 -50.67 52.38
N HIS A 119 -16.56 -51.70 52.17
CA HIS A 119 -16.89 -52.69 53.20
C HIS A 119 -16.44 -54.09 52.77
N GLU A 120 -15.87 -54.84 53.70
CA GLU A 120 -15.50 -56.25 53.57
C GLU A 120 -16.26 -57.06 54.61
N MET A 121 -16.85 -58.19 54.21
CA MET A 121 -17.40 -59.16 55.16
C MET A 121 -16.28 -60.14 55.54
N LEU A 122 -15.92 -60.17 56.82
CA LEU A 122 -14.91 -61.09 57.34
C LEU A 122 -15.49 -62.51 57.50
N ASP A 123 -14.62 -63.52 57.58
CA ASP A 123 -15.00 -64.93 57.78
C ASP A 123 -15.84 -65.15 59.06
N SER A 124 -15.71 -64.25 60.04
CA SER A 124 -16.51 -64.20 61.27
C SER A 124 -17.95 -63.70 61.06
N GLY A 125 -18.32 -63.26 59.87
CA GLY A 125 -19.60 -62.63 59.55
C GLY A 125 -19.70 -61.14 59.94
N SER A 126 -18.65 -60.56 60.53
CA SER A 126 -18.60 -59.13 60.84
C SER A 126 -18.18 -58.29 59.64
N VAL A 127 -18.76 -57.10 59.48
CA VAL A 127 -18.38 -56.14 58.43
C VAL A 127 -17.21 -55.28 58.91
N HIS A 128 -16.10 -55.33 58.17
CA HIS A 128 -14.97 -54.41 58.32
C HIS A 128 -15.11 -53.25 57.31
N THR A 129 -14.85 -52.02 57.74
CA THR A 129 -14.88 -50.85 56.87
C THR A 129 -13.48 -50.35 56.63
N TRP A 130 -13.05 -50.39 55.37
CA TRP A 130 -11.79 -49.80 54.94
C TRP A 130 -12.01 -48.35 54.55
N TYR A 131 -11.13 -47.47 54.97
CA TYR A 131 -11.14 -46.04 54.65
C TYR A 131 -10.00 -45.73 53.69
N HIS A 132 -10.29 -45.01 52.61
CA HIS A 132 -9.29 -44.72 51.55
C HIS A 132 -9.18 -43.23 51.30
N PHE A 133 -8.12 -42.81 50.60
CA PHE A 133 -7.96 -41.41 50.23
C PHE A 133 -9.01 -40.95 49.22
N TYR A 134 -9.51 -39.74 49.45
CA TYR A 134 -10.40 -39.04 48.54
C TYR A 134 -10.28 -37.53 48.71
N VAL A 135 -10.68 -36.78 47.68
CA VAL A 135 -10.89 -35.32 47.70
C VAL A 135 -12.14 -34.96 46.89
N ASP A 136 -12.72 -33.80 47.19
CA ASP A 136 -13.79 -33.20 46.40
C ASP A 136 -13.23 -32.02 45.61
N VAL A 137 -13.13 -32.20 44.30
CA VAL A 137 -12.59 -31.23 43.34
C VAL A 137 -13.64 -30.15 43.07
N PRO A 138 -13.29 -28.86 43.16
CA PRO A 138 -14.17 -27.75 42.80
C PRO A 138 -14.65 -27.84 41.34
N SER A 139 -15.86 -27.34 41.07
CA SER A 139 -16.50 -27.45 39.76
C SER A 139 -15.69 -26.84 38.61
N GLU A 140 -14.92 -25.79 38.88
CA GLU A 140 -14.05 -25.10 37.93
C GLU A 140 -12.88 -25.97 37.44
N TYR A 141 -12.49 -26.98 38.23
CA TYR A 141 -11.48 -27.97 37.88
C TYR A 141 -12.08 -29.28 37.37
N VAL A 142 -13.42 -29.39 37.28
CA VAL A 142 -14.09 -30.53 36.66
C VAL A 142 -14.28 -30.26 35.16
N GLY A 143 -13.67 -31.08 34.32
CA GLY A 143 -13.65 -30.86 32.88
C GLY A 143 -13.15 -32.05 32.09
N ASN A 144 -12.91 -31.83 30.81
CA ASN A 144 -12.45 -32.86 29.88
C ASN A 144 -11.05 -32.59 29.33
N LEU A 145 -10.50 -33.58 28.63
CA LEU A 145 -9.17 -33.51 28.03
C LEU A 145 -9.03 -32.36 27.00
N SER A 146 -10.13 -31.97 26.33
CA SER A 146 -10.12 -30.88 25.36
C SER A 146 -9.93 -29.52 26.03
N GLN A 147 -10.61 -29.27 27.16
CA GLN A 147 -10.42 -28.04 27.95
C GLN A 147 -8.98 -27.93 28.46
N LYS A 148 -8.45 -29.02 29.01
CA LYS A 148 -7.05 -29.09 29.44
C LYS A 148 -6.06 -28.80 28.30
N ALA A 149 -6.31 -29.33 27.10
CA ALA A 149 -5.49 -29.04 25.92
C ALA A 149 -5.54 -27.57 25.49
N ILE A 150 -6.68 -26.88 25.68
CA ILE A 150 -6.81 -25.44 25.38
C ILE A 150 -5.88 -24.61 26.27
N TYR A 151 -5.85 -24.87 27.59
CA TYR A 151 -4.96 -24.16 28.52
C TYR A 151 -3.48 -24.38 28.18
N ARG A 152 -3.08 -25.62 27.87
CA ARG A 152 -1.72 -25.91 27.42
C ARG A 152 -1.35 -25.13 26.15
N ASN A 153 -2.26 -25.13 25.17
CA ASN A 153 -2.06 -24.37 23.94
C ASN A 153 -2.01 -22.86 24.19
N ASN A 154 -2.82 -22.35 25.12
CA ASN A 154 -2.82 -20.94 25.52
C ASN A 154 -1.45 -20.51 26.06
N ARG A 155 -0.85 -21.29 26.97
CA ARG A 155 0.51 -21.03 27.50
C ARG A 155 1.54 -20.92 26.36
N ILE A 156 1.55 -21.88 25.43
CA ILE A 156 2.47 -21.88 24.27
C ILE A 156 2.24 -20.66 23.37
N VAL A 157 0.98 -20.33 23.08
CA VAL A 157 0.66 -19.20 22.20
C VAL A 157 1.05 -17.87 22.83
N LEU A 158 0.83 -17.69 24.14
CA LEU A 158 1.20 -16.50 24.90
C LEU A 158 2.72 -16.28 24.91
N GLU A 159 3.50 -17.30 25.26
CA GLU A 159 4.97 -17.27 25.23
C GLU A 159 5.47 -16.81 23.86
N ASN A 160 4.98 -17.45 22.78
CA ASN A 160 5.35 -17.06 21.43
C ASN A 160 4.88 -15.64 21.04
N SER A 161 3.76 -15.15 21.58
CA SER A 161 3.29 -13.78 21.32
C SER A 161 4.23 -12.78 21.99
N THR A 162 4.60 -13.05 23.24
CA THR A 162 5.51 -12.25 24.07
C THR A 162 6.88 -12.12 23.40
N GLN A 163 7.43 -13.22 22.86
CA GLN A 163 8.75 -13.23 22.23
C GLN A 163 8.81 -12.59 20.83
N ARG A 164 7.67 -12.41 20.15
CA ARG A 164 7.62 -12.00 18.73
C ARG A 164 7.01 -10.64 18.48
N ILE A 165 6.46 -10.00 19.51
CA ILE A 165 5.82 -8.70 19.41
C ILE A 165 6.55 -7.75 20.36
N SER A 166 7.16 -6.70 19.82
CA SER A 166 7.84 -5.68 20.63
C SER A 166 6.86 -4.66 21.21
N GLN A 167 7.22 -4.04 22.34
CA GLN A 167 6.45 -2.91 22.88
C GLN A 167 6.36 -1.75 21.88
N ASP A 168 7.44 -1.45 21.16
CA ASP A 168 7.47 -0.41 20.12
C ASP A 168 6.45 -0.67 18.99
N ALA A 169 6.25 -1.93 18.62
CA ALA A 169 5.24 -2.29 17.63
C ALA A 169 3.82 -2.05 18.16
N VAL A 170 3.55 -2.42 19.42
CA VAL A 170 2.26 -2.14 20.08
C VAL A 170 2.01 -0.63 20.12
N ASP A 171 3.02 0.17 20.43
CA ASP A 171 2.91 1.62 20.50
C ASP A 171 2.67 2.26 19.14
N THR A 172 3.40 1.82 18.12
CA THR A 172 3.18 2.25 16.73
C THR A 172 1.76 1.95 16.28
N VAL A 173 1.23 0.76 16.61
CA VAL A 173 -0.15 0.40 16.23
C VAL A 173 -1.18 1.23 17.00
N LEU A 174 -0.98 1.47 18.31
CA LEU A 174 -1.85 2.35 19.09
C LEU A 174 -1.86 3.78 18.54
N GLU A 175 -0.73 4.32 18.09
CA GLU A 175 -0.65 5.62 17.42
C GLU A 175 -1.47 5.65 16.12
N LEU A 176 -1.36 4.60 15.29
CA LEU A 176 -2.11 4.49 14.04
C LEU A 176 -3.62 4.39 14.27
N ILE A 177 -4.05 3.76 15.37
CA ILE A 177 -5.45 3.75 15.81
C ILE A 177 -5.88 5.17 16.20
N ALA A 178 -5.08 5.85 17.03
CA ALA A 178 -5.39 7.20 17.49
C ALA A 178 -5.47 8.23 16.35
N SER A 179 -4.68 8.07 15.28
CA SER A 179 -4.71 8.92 14.10
C SER A 179 -5.81 8.55 13.09
N ASN A 180 -6.63 7.53 13.39
CA ASN A 180 -7.64 6.97 12.50
C ASN A 180 -7.06 6.56 11.13
N SER A 181 -5.86 5.94 11.16
CA SER A 181 -5.12 5.51 9.96
C SER A 181 -5.28 4.02 9.67
N LEU A 182 -6.00 3.26 10.51
CA LEU A 182 -6.25 1.83 10.35
C LEU A 182 -7.74 1.54 10.15
N TYR A 183 -8.08 0.76 9.12
CA TYR A 183 -9.42 0.22 8.98
C TYR A 183 -9.78 -0.69 10.16
N ARG A 184 -10.85 -0.33 10.90
CA ARG A 184 -11.33 -1.07 12.09
C ARG A 184 -10.22 -1.35 13.12
N GLY A 185 -9.27 -0.43 13.27
CA GLY A 185 -8.22 -0.53 14.28
C GLY A 185 -8.74 -0.29 15.70
N ASP A 186 -9.74 0.57 15.83
CA ASP A 186 -10.42 0.97 17.08
C ASP A 186 -10.92 -0.21 17.91
N GLN A 187 -11.44 -1.27 17.27
CA GLN A 187 -11.91 -2.48 17.98
C GLN A 187 -10.81 -3.20 18.78
N TRP A 188 -9.54 -2.94 18.45
CA TRP A 188 -8.38 -3.58 19.10
C TRP A 188 -7.75 -2.72 20.20
N GLU A 189 -8.20 -1.47 20.40
CA GLU A 189 -7.54 -0.52 21.28
C GLU A 189 -7.42 -1.03 22.73
N ASP A 190 -8.51 -1.51 23.33
CA ASP A 190 -8.51 -2.02 24.70
C ASP A 190 -7.67 -3.29 24.86
N ALA A 191 -7.68 -4.16 23.84
CA ALA A 191 -6.87 -5.37 23.81
C ALA A 191 -5.37 -5.03 23.73
N LEU A 192 -4.99 -4.06 22.89
CA LEU A 192 -3.61 -3.62 22.74
C LEU A 192 -3.09 -2.91 23.99
N LYS A 193 -3.91 -2.10 24.66
CA LYS A 193 -3.56 -1.49 25.95
C LYS A 193 -3.30 -2.55 27.02
N SER A 194 -4.22 -3.52 27.14
CA SER A 194 -4.06 -4.63 28.10
C SER A 194 -2.84 -5.50 27.77
N PHE A 195 -2.57 -5.74 26.49
CA PHE A 195 -1.37 -6.47 26.06
C PHE A 195 -0.08 -5.69 26.33
N LYS A 196 -0.10 -4.36 26.16
CA LYS A 196 1.02 -3.48 26.53
C LYS A 196 1.32 -3.55 28.02
N ASP A 197 0.29 -3.50 28.87
CA ASP A 197 0.45 -3.61 30.32
C ASP A 197 1.00 -4.98 30.73
N TYR A 198 0.55 -6.05 30.06
CA TYR A 198 1.13 -7.39 30.21
C TYR A 198 2.62 -7.45 29.81
N LEU A 199 3.02 -6.86 28.67
CA LEU A 199 4.43 -6.86 28.25
C LEU A 199 5.33 -6.12 29.25
N LYS A 200 4.84 -5.02 29.82
CA LYS A 200 5.54 -4.31 30.91
C LYS A 200 5.65 -5.15 32.17
N GLU A 201 4.59 -5.85 32.53
CA GLU A 201 4.61 -6.77 33.68
C GLU A 201 5.64 -7.88 33.44
N TYR A 202 5.66 -8.48 32.24
CA TYR A 202 6.64 -9.51 31.87
C TYR A 202 8.09 -8.99 31.99
N GLU A 203 8.39 -7.79 31.49
CA GLU A 203 9.74 -7.20 31.61
C GLU A 203 10.16 -6.85 33.04
N ALA A 204 9.19 -6.54 33.91
CA ALA A 204 9.45 -6.14 35.29
C ALA A 204 9.44 -7.29 36.30
N ASN A 205 9.02 -8.50 35.90
CA ASN A 205 8.87 -9.62 36.82
C ASN A 205 10.18 -10.41 37.01
N ASP A 206 10.40 -10.90 38.24
CA ASP A 206 11.55 -11.75 38.61
C ASP A 206 11.17 -13.24 38.79
N MET A 207 9.95 -13.63 38.41
CA MET A 207 9.46 -15.01 38.53
C MET A 207 10.12 -15.92 37.51
N ASP A 208 10.14 -17.23 37.79
CA ASP A 208 10.46 -18.23 36.79
C ASP A 208 9.54 -18.06 35.55
N GLU A 209 10.16 -17.99 34.38
CA GLU A 209 9.47 -17.65 33.13
C GLU A 209 8.39 -18.67 32.76
N ASP A 210 8.62 -19.96 33.02
CA ASP A 210 7.64 -21.00 32.72
C ASP A 210 6.42 -20.88 33.64
N LEU A 211 6.65 -20.66 34.94
CA LEU A 211 5.59 -20.41 35.91
C LEU A 211 4.78 -19.15 35.55
N PHE A 212 5.45 -18.06 35.15
CA PHE A 212 4.80 -16.82 34.74
C PHE A 212 3.83 -17.05 33.58
N TYR A 213 4.24 -17.76 32.51
CA TYR A 213 3.35 -18.04 31.39
C TYR A 213 2.18 -18.95 31.77
N TRP A 214 2.37 -19.92 32.68
CA TRP A 214 1.27 -20.74 33.17
C TRP A 214 0.20 -19.91 33.88
N ILE A 215 0.62 -19.01 34.78
CA ILE A 215 -0.27 -18.11 35.50
C ILE A 215 -1.00 -17.18 34.53
N LYS A 216 -0.23 -16.45 33.70
CA LYS A 216 -0.78 -15.43 32.81
C LYS A 216 -1.64 -16.01 31.69
N SER A 217 -1.39 -17.24 31.25
CA SER A 217 -2.24 -17.90 30.24
C SER A 217 -3.65 -18.24 30.73
N ILE A 218 -3.86 -18.27 32.05
CA ILE A 218 -5.16 -18.48 32.70
C ILE A 218 -5.83 -17.13 33.01
N GLU A 219 -5.04 -16.16 33.49
CA GLU A 219 -5.54 -14.82 33.86
C GLU A 219 -5.92 -13.97 32.65
N LEU A 220 -5.07 -14.00 31.63
CA LEU A 220 -5.31 -13.26 30.39
C LEU A 220 -6.38 -14.02 29.61
N GLY A 221 -7.52 -13.37 29.39
CA GLY A 221 -8.60 -13.95 28.60
C GLY A 221 -8.13 -14.42 27.21
N SER A 222 -8.89 -15.32 26.60
CA SER A 222 -8.50 -15.98 25.34
C SER A 222 -8.14 -15.03 24.19
N LEU A 223 -8.68 -13.80 24.17
CA LEU A 223 -8.37 -12.77 23.16
C LEU A 223 -6.92 -12.31 23.26
N LEU A 224 -6.46 -11.95 24.46
CA LEU A 224 -5.10 -11.44 24.69
C LEU A 224 -4.05 -12.53 24.53
N VAL A 225 -4.31 -13.71 25.09
CA VAL A 225 -3.43 -14.88 24.96
C VAL A 225 -3.14 -15.22 23.51
N ARG A 226 -4.12 -15.03 22.63
CA ARG A 226 -4.06 -15.40 21.22
C ARG A 226 -3.91 -14.19 20.30
N ILE A 227 -3.50 -13.03 20.81
CA ILE A 227 -3.44 -11.77 20.05
C ILE A 227 -2.69 -11.91 18.73
N LYS A 228 -1.57 -12.64 18.72
CA LYS A 228 -0.77 -12.88 17.50
C LYS A 228 -1.53 -13.63 16.39
N ASN A 229 -2.54 -14.42 16.75
CA ASN A 229 -3.32 -15.23 15.82
C ASN A 229 -4.51 -14.45 15.23
N HIS A 230 -4.79 -13.26 15.75
CA HIS A 230 -5.82 -12.39 15.22
C HIS A 230 -5.27 -11.52 14.09
N SER A 231 -6.17 -10.84 13.35
CA SER A 231 -5.77 -9.95 12.26
C SER A 231 -4.78 -8.88 12.71
N ILE A 232 -5.00 -8.28 13.89
CA ILE A 232 -4.08 -7.28 14.46
C ILE A 232 -2.68 -7.85 14.75
N GLY A 233 -2.60 -9.17 15.01
CA GLY A 233 -1.34 -9.86 15.22
C GLY A 233 -0.42 -9.81 13.99
N VAL A 234 -0.99 -9.82 12.78
CA VAL A 234 -0.22 -9.68 11.53
C VAL A 234 0.46 -8.32 11.48
N LEU A 235 -0.27 -7.24 11.79
CA LEU A 235 0.30 -5.89 11.83
C LEU A 235 1.42 -5.78 12.86
N LEU A 236 1.19 -6.29 14.08
CA LEU A 236 2.17 -6.26 15.17
C LEU A 236 3.46 -7.01 14.79
N MET A 237 3.33 -8.18 14.17
CA MET A 237 4.49 -8.97 13.72
C MET A 237 5.25 -8.27 12.59
N ASP A 238 4.55 -7.74 11.59
CA ASP A 238 5.17 -7.03 10.46
C ASP A 238 5.96 -5.81 10.96
N VAL A 239 5.36 -5.00 11.84
CA VAL A 239 6.04 -3.84 12.45
C VAL A 239 7.23 -4.27 13.29
N THR A 240 7.10 -5.34 14.09
CA THR A 240 8.22 -5.86 14.89
C THR A 240 9.39 -6.34 14.01
N GLN A 241 9.09 -6.92 12.84
CA GLN A 241 10.08 -7.42 11.89
C GLN A 241 10.69 -6.32 11.01
N GLY A 242 10.27 -5.06 11.17
CA GLY A 242 10.77 -3.93 10.38
C GLY A 242 10.20 -3.87 8.96
N VAL A 243 9.07 -4.53 8.69
CA VAL A 243 8.34 -4.37 7.43
C VAL A 243 7.92 -2.89 7.30
N PRO A 244 8.11 -2.26 6.12
CA PRO A 244 7.70 -0.87 5.93
C PRO A 244 6.24 -0.66 6.34
N LEU A 245 5.96 0.40 7.12
CA LEU A 245 4.66 0.61 7.77
C LEU A 245 3.45 0.57 6.80
N ASP A 246 3.65 1.01 5.55
CA ASP A 246 2.59 1.00 4.55
C ASP A 246 2.22 -0.42 4.10
N GLU A 247 3.24 -1.26 3.93
CA GLU A 247 3.11 -2.67 3.58
C GLU A 247 2.53 -3.47 4.75
N ALA A 248 3.01 -3.22 5.97
CA ALA A 248 2.47 -3.84 7.18
C ALA A 248 0.96 -3.56 7.35
N VAL A 249 0.55 -2.31 7.14
CA VAL A 249 -0.88 -1.94 7.19
C VAL A 249 -1.64 -2.50 6.00
N SER A 250 -1.05 -2.54 4.79
CA SER A 250 -1.67 -3.17 3.62
C SER A 250 -1.94 -4.67 3.84
N ASN A 251 -1.01 -5.39 4.45
CA ASN A 251 -1.18 -6.80 4.80
C ASN A 251 -2.31 -7.00 5.83
N TYR A 252 -2.38 -6.15 6.84
CA TYR A 252 -3.49 -6.13 7.80
C TYR A 252 -4.83 -5.81 7.12
N GLU A 253 -4.90 -4.76 6.31
CA GLU A 253 -6.12 -4.33 5.62
C GLU A 253 -6.61 -5.38 4.62
N ARG A 254 -5.72 -6.13 3.97
CA ARG A 254 -6.10 -7.27 3.11
C ARG A 254 -6.90 -8.35 3.86
N ILE A 255 -6.73 -8.44 5.19
CA ILE A 255 -7.44 -9.41 6.04
C ILE A 255 -8.78 -8.83 6.52
N VAL A 256 -8.80 -7.57 6.91
CA VAL A 256 -9.95 -6.97 7.62
C VAL A 256 -10.87 -6.12 6.73
N ALA A 257 -10.34 -5.60 5.62
CA ALA A 257 -11.03 -4.65 4.79
C ALA A 257 -11.82 -5.36 3.68
N PRO A 258 -12.99 -4.82 3.29
CA PRO A 258 -13.70 -5.30 2.11
C PRO A 258 -12.84 -5.10 0.86
N THR A 259 -13.04 -5.94 -0.15
CA THR A 259 -12.22 -6.04 -1.38
C THR A 259 -11.99 -4.71 -2.12
N ASN A 260 -12.81 -3.67 -1.88
CA ASN A 260 -12.75 -2.37 -2.55
C ASN A 260 -12.29 -1.22 -1.62
N TYR A 261 -11.77 -1.51 -0.43
CA TYR A 261 -11.30 -0.46 0.48
C TYR A 261 -10.04 0.22 -0.09
N GLN A 262 -10.14 1.52 -0.36
CA GLN A 262 -9.00 2.39 -0.65
C GLN A 262 -8.72 3.27 0.56
N ARG A 263 -7.45 3.35 0.95
CA ARG A 263 -7.03 4.08 2.14
C ARG A 263 -7.14 5.59 1.89
N PRO A 264 -7.88 6.34 2.72
CA PRO A 264 -8.11 7.77 2.49
C PRO A 264 -6.93 8.67 2.88
N LYS A 265 -5.92 8.14 3.61
CA LYS A 265 -4.81 8.93 4.14
C LYS A 265 -3.46 8.20 4.01
N PRO A 266 -2.36 8.94 3.73
CA PRO A 266 -1.01 8.41 3.79
C PRO A 266 -0.65 7.97 5.23
N ILE A 267 0.15 6.90 5.35
CA ILE A 267 0.56 6.34 6.65
C ILE A 267 1.99 6.74 6.98
N PHE A 268 2.13 7.50 8.06
CA PHE A 268 3.39 7.78 8.75
C PHE A 268 3.11 7.91 10.25
N SER A 269 4.06 7.50 11.09
CA SER A 269 3.93 7.64 12.55
C SER A 269 4.20 9.06 13.00
N LYS A 270 3.86 9.38 14.25
CA LYS A 270 4.18 10.68 14.84
C LYS A 270 5.69 10.92 14.83
N ARG A 271 6.46 9.89 15.15
CA ARG A 271 7.93 9.93 15.11
C ARG A 271 8.48 10.26 13.72
N MET A 272 7.95 9.64 12.66
CA MET A 272 8.39 9.96 11.29
C MET A 272 8.14 11.43 10.93
N LEU A 273 7.05 12.02 11.42
CA LEU A 273 6.74 13.43 11.23
C LEU A 273 7.70 14.32 12.02
N GLU A 274 7.95 13.98 13.29
CA GLU A 274 8.92 14.70 14.14
C GLU A 274 10.32 14.68 13.54
N ASP A 275 10.80 13.50 13.10
CA ASP A 275 12.12 13.34 12.47
C ASP A 275 12.23 14.14 11.16
N ALA A 276 11.18 14.12 10.33
CA ALA A 276 11.14 14.89 9.09
C ALA A 276 11.11 16.42 9.35
N GLN A 277 10.36 16.85 10.37
CA GLN A 277 10.29 18.25 10.76
C GLN A 277 11.64 18.75 11.29
N GLU A 278 12.33 17.93 12.09
CA GLU A 278 13.69 18.23 12.56
C GLU A 278 14.65 18.36 11.38
N LYS A 279 14.61 17.42 10.43
CA LYS A 279 15.46 17.46 9.23
C LYS A 279 15.22 18.69 8.37
N ILE A 280 13.96 19.06 8.13
CA ILE A 280 13.59 20.26 7.37
C ILE A 280 14.11 21.52 8.06
N ASN A 281 14.01 21.59 9.39
CA ASN A 281 14.51 22.73 10.16
C ASN A 281 16.05 22.80 10.16
N GLU A 282 16.73 21.66 10.30
CA GLU A 282 18.18 21.54 10.24
C GLU A 282 18.74 22.04 8.89
N LEU A 283 18.06 21.72 7.79
CA LEU A 283 18.43 22.14 6.44
C LEU A 283 17.98 23.58 6.09
N GLY A 284 17.19 24.22 6.96
CA GLY A 284 16.66 25.57 6.72
C GLY A 284 15.54 25.64 5.67
N PHE A 285 14.85 24.51 5.38
CA PHE A 285 13.83 24.42 4.33
C PHE A 285 12.41 24.78 4.78
N GLY A 286 12.20 25.24 6.01
CA GLY A 286 10.87 25.58 6.53
C GLY A 286 10.10 26.57 5.64
N GLU A 287 10.77 27.65 5.23
CA GLU A 287 10.21 28.66 4.32
C GLU A 287 10.12 28.18 2.86
N SER A 288 10.86 27.13 2.50
CA SER A 288 10.88 26.52 1.16
C SER A 288 9.65 25.64 0.88
N ILE A 289 8.81 25.37 1.88
CA ILE A 289 7.58 24.57 1.74
C ILE A 289 6.47 25.37 1.04
N TYR A 290 6.34 26.67 1.31
CA TYR A 290 5.23 27.47 0.80
C TYR A 290 5.46 27.88 -0.65
N ARG A 291 4.59 27.43 -1.56
CA ARG A 291 4.71 27.64 -3.02
C ARG A 291 3.47 28.30 -3.61
N ARG A 292 3.68 28.99 -4.74
CA ARG A 292 2.63 29.61 -5.55
C ARG A 292 2.92 29.40 -7.04
N TYR A 293 1.95 29.68 -7.90
CA TYR A 293 2.22 29.83 -9.32
C TYR A 293 3.30 30.91 -9.52
N ALA A 294 4.27 30.61 -10.41
CA ALA A 294 5.24 31.59 -10.84
C ALA A 294 4.53 32.69 -11.64
N ASN A 295 5.07 33.91 -11.59
CA ASN A 295 4.63 35.02 -12.43
C ASN A 295 5.83 35.60 -13.20
N MET A 296 5.55 36.52 -14.14
CA MET A 296 6.60 37.14 -14.97
C MET A 296 7.69 37.81 -14.15
N ALA A 297 7.35 38.41 -13.00
CA ALA A 297 8.29 39.11 -12.12
C ALA A 297 9.21 38.17 -11.33
N ASP A 298 9.04 36.85 -11.43
CA ASP A 298 9.92 35.86 -10.83
C ASP A 298 11.06 35.43 -11.76
N LEU A 299 10.93 35.63 -13.08
CA LEU A 299 11.88 35.12 -14.07
C LEU A 299 13.06 36.08 -14.31
N SER A 300 14.25 35.51 -14.49
CA SER A 300 15.42 36.24 -14.99
C SER A 300 15.48 36.22 -16.51
N ILE A 301 16.10 37.24 -17.11
CA ILE A 301 16.34 37.32 -18.56
C ILE A 301 17.16 36.12 -19.06
N ASN A 302 18.07 35.58 -18.23
CA ASN A 302 18.92 34.47 -18.63
C ASN A 302 18.16 33.13 -18.72
N ASP A 303 16.97 33.04 -18.14
CA ASP A 303 16.19 31.80 -18.07
C ASP A 303 15.16 31.70 -19.22
N VAL A 304 15.03 32.77 -20.02
CA VAL A 304 14.02 32.91 -21.08
C VAL A 304 14.68 32.89 -22.46
N LEU A 305 14.21 31.99 -23.33
CA LEU A 305 14.65 31.86 -24.72
C LEU A 305 13.95 32.87 -25.64
N PHE A 306 12.70 33.19 -25.34
CA PHE A 306 11.87 34.13 -26.10
C PHE A 306 10.79 34.72 -25.19
N ALA A 307 10.48 36.01 -25.37
CA ALA A 307 9.33 36.67 -24.76
C ALA A 307 8.62 37.52 -25.82
N ASN A 308 7.31 37.36 -25.93
CA ASN A 308 6.52 38.08 -26.91
C ASN A 308 6.38 39.56 -26.51
N ARG A 309 6.40 40.46 -27.50
CA ARG A 309 6.64 41.90 -27.35
C ARG A 309 5.63 42.59 -26.44
N ASP A 310 4.38 42.13 -26.45
CA ASP A 310 3.28 42.63 -25.59
C ASP A 310 3.51 42.35 -24.08
N TYR A 311 4.44 41.44 -23.74
CA TYR A 311 4.76 41.04 -22.36
C TYR A 311 6.14 41.50 -21.89
N THR A 312 6.89 42.19 -22.75
CA THR A 312 8.26 42.67 -22.42
C THR A 312 8.27 43.89 -21.50
N SER A 313 7.14 44.62 -21.36
CA SER A 313 7.01 45.74 -20.43
C SER A 313 6.97 45.32 -18.95
N GLU A 314 6.61 44.07 -18.66
CA GLU A 314 6.55 43.53 -17.29
C GLU A 314 7.87 42.91 -16.82
N ILE A 315 8.80 42.66 -17.74
CA ILE A 315 10.17 42.16 -17.48
C ILE A 315 11.14 43.33 -17.16
N GLN A 316 10.64 44.57 -17.14
CA GLN A 316 11.48 45.77 -16.98
C GLN A 316 11.89 46.04 -15.53
N ASP A 317 13.02 45.46 -15.15
CA ASP A 317 14.12 46.25 -14.58
C ASP A 317 15.48 45.60 -14.91
N ASN A 318 15.89 45.65 -16.18
CA ASN A 318 17.30 45.66 -16.58
C ASN A 318 17.44 45.92 -18.10
N GLN A 319 17.89 47.12 -18.44
CA GLN A 319 18.26 47.54 -19.79
C GLN A 319 19.29 46.58 -20.39
N ASN A 320 19.01 46.02 -21.59
CA ASN A 320 19.98 45.52 -22.59
C ASN A 320 19.37 44.62 -23.70
N PHE A 321 18.04 44.44 -23.77
CA PHE A 321 17.42 43.58 -24.79
C PHE A 321 17.57 44.11 -26.23
N PHE A 322 17.34 45.41 -26.46
CA PHE A 322 17.32 45.97 -27.81
C PHE A 322 18.70 46.28 -28.40
N ASP A 323 19.71 46.53 -27.55
CA ASP A 323 21.06 46.86 -28.03
C ASP A 323 21.81 45.61 -28.50
N LYS A 324 21.58 44.45 -27.86
CA LYS A 324 22.12 43.16 -28.33
C LYS A 324 21.41 42.61 -29.57
N LEU A 325 20.09 42.83 -29.71
CA LEU A 325 19.32 42.39 -30.89
C LEU A 325 19.70 43.15 -32.18
N LYS A 326 20.08 44.43 -32.06
CA LYS A 326 20.54 45.25 -33.21
C LYS A 326 21.89 44.82 -33.77
N GLU A 327 22.74 44.16 -32.99
CA GLU A 327 24.07 43.70 -33.43
C GLU A 327 24.02 42.37 -34.21
N LEU A 328 22.96 41.58 -34.09
CA LEU A 328 22.83 40.27 -34.76
C LEU A 328 22.19 40.34 -36.16
N THR A 329 21.69 41.48 -36.59
CA THR A 329 21.07 41.64 -37.92
C THR A 329 22.10 41.87 -39.02
N VAL A 330 22.74 40.80 -39.50
CA VAL A 330 23.39 40.76 -40.82
C VAL A 330 22.94 39.52 -41.62
N ASN A 331 21.99 39.77 -42.55
CA ASN A 331 21.79 39.12 -43.86
C ASN A 331 21.60 37.58 -43.96
N ARG A 332 20.41 37.13 -44.40
CA ARG A 332 20.03 36.81 -45.80
C ARG A 332 18.71 36.02 -45.80
N ALA A 333 17.63 36.65 -46.27
CA ALA A 333 16.35 35.98 -46.45
C ALA A 333 16.44 34.87 -47.50
N ARG A 334 16.16 33.63 -47.11
CA ARG A 334 15.74 32.56 -48.02
C ARG A 334 14.22 32.45 -47.97
N ASN A 335 13.57 32.43 -49.14
CA ASN A 335 12.14 32.18 -49.29
C ASN A 335 11.83 30.71 -49.04
N PHE A 336 10.78 30.43 -48.25
CA PHE A 336 10.24 29.09 -48.01
C PHE A 336 8.71 29.18 -47.93
N ASP A 337 8.02 28.66 -48.94
CA ASP A 337 6.55 28.76 -49.15
C ASP A 337 5.77 27.49 -48.70
N LYS A 338 6.32 26.67 -47.80
CA LYS A 338 5.66 25.46 -47.27
C LYS A 338 5.88 25.32 -45.77
N VAL A 339 4.95 24.67 -45.08
CA VAL A 339 5.12 24.25 -43.67
C VAL A 339 6.43 23.46 -43.58
N GLN A 340 7.40 24.01 -42.84
CA GLN A 340 8.75 23.47 -42.76
C GLN A 340 8.91 22.69 -41.46
N GLU A 341 9.40 21.45 -41.56
CA GLU A 341 9.84 20.68 -40.40
C GLU A 341 11.27 21.11 -40.02
N ILE A 342 11.52 21.32 -38.72
CA ILE A 342 12.80 21.80 -38.19
C ILE A 342 13.04 21.18 -36.80
N SER A 343 14.31 20.95 -36.43
CA SER A 343 14.67 20.53 -35.07
C SER A 343 14.43 21.67 -34.06
N LEU A 344 14.24 21.33 -32.79
CA LEU A 344 14.11 22.33 -31.75
C LEU A 344 15.39 23.17 -31.61
N GLU A 345 16.57 22.54 -31.73
CA GLU A 345 17.86 23.21 -31.66
C GLU A 345 17.98 24.27 -32.77
N ASP A 346 17.72 23.89 -34.02
CA ASP A 346 17.77 24.82 -35.16
C ASP A 346 16.71 25.92 -35.03
N PHE A 347 15.53 25.59 -34.50
CA PHE A 347 14.48 26.58 -34.25
C PHE A 347 14.91 27.62 -33.21
N VAL A 348 15.49 27.18 -32.09
CA VAL A 348 15.97 28.06 -31.02
C VAL A 348 17.16 28.91 -31.47
N GLU A 349 18.10 28.34 -32.23
CA GLU A 349 19.32 29.07 -32.65
C GLU A 349 19.10 29.98 -33.86
N SER A 350 18.28 29.56 -34.83
CA SER A 350 18.17 30.24 -36.13
C SER A 350 16.88 31.06 -36.30
N ILE A 351 15.80 30.70 -35.61
CA ILE A 351 14.48 31.32 -35.81
C ILE A 351 14.11 32.26 -34.66
N LEU A 352 14.13 31.77 -33.41
CA LEU A 352 13.74 32.55 -32.24
C LEU A 352 14.45 33.91 -32.09
N PRO A 353 15.75 34.07 -32.38
CA PRO A 353 16.44 35.36 -32.22
C PRO A 353 15.89 36.49 -33.11
N THR A 354 15.16 36.13 -34.18
CA THR A 354 14.56 37.08 -35.13
C THR A 354 13.02 37.09 -35.08
N ALA A 355 12.43 36.32 -34.17
CA ALA A 355 10.98 36.24 -33.99
C ALA A 355 10.47 37.49 -33.25
N LEU A 356 9.36 38.05 -33.73
CA LEU A 356 8.64 39.13 -33.06
C LEU A 356 7.43 38.60 -32.29
N GLU A 357 6.71 37.64 -32.88
CA GLU A 357 5.56 36.95 -32.27
C GLU A 357 5.68 35.45 -32.55
N VAL A 358 5.33 34.64 -31.56
CA VAL A 358 5.20 33.18 -31.68
C VAL A 358 3.82 32.78 -31.17
N GLU A 359 3.10 31.97 -31.95
CA GLU A 359 1.84 31.34 -31.56
C GLU A 359 1.97 29.82 -31.66
N LEU A 360 1.42 29.09 -30.71
CA LEU A 360 1.37 27.63 -30.68
C LEU A 360 -0.01 27.15 -31.16
N TYR A 361 -0.05 26.22 -32.10
CA TYR A 361 -1.31 25.57 -32.47
C TYR A 361 -1.69 24.55 -31.39
N LEU A 362 -2.74 24.84 -30.64
CA LEU A 362 -3.19 24.00 -29.54
C LEU A 362 -4.12 22.90 -30.06
N SER A 363 -3.57 21.74 -30.38
CA SER A 363 -4.34 20.55 -30.78
C SER A 363 -4.68 19.66 -29.57
N TYR A 364 -5.64 18.74 -29.73
CA TYR A 364 -6.17 17.91 -28.64
C TYR A 364 -5.15 16.92 -28.05
N ASP A 365 -4.18 16.49 -28.84
CA ASP A 365 -3.06 15.65 -28.42
C ASP A 365 -2.16 16.34 -27.37
N LEU A 366 -2.18 17.68 -27.30
CA LEU A 366 -1.43 18.45 -26.30
C LEU A 366 -2.14 18.56 -24.94
N SER A 367 -3.30 17.93 -24.77
CA SER A 367 -4.09 17.99 -23.52
C SER A 367 -3.34 17.50 -22.27
N ASN A 368 -2.41 16.56 -22.42
CA ASN A 368 -1.55 16.06 -21.34
C ASN A 368 -0.29 16.92 -21.15
N ASN A 369 0.04 17.77 -22.10
CA ASN A 369 1.24 18.61 -22.07
C ASN A 369 1.02 19.92 -21.31
N PHE A 370 -0.20 20.20 -20.86
CA PHE A 370 -0.48 21.34 -20.00
C PHE A 370 0.36 21.28 -18.73
N MET A 371 1.03 22.38 -18.40
CA MET A 371 1.92 22.49 -17.26
C MET A 371 1.91 23.89 -16.66
N SER A 372 2.24 23.96 -15.37
CA SER A 372 2.39 25.20 -14.63
C SER A 372 3.77 25.27 -14.00
N LEU A 373 4.38 26.45 -14.07
CA LEU A 373 5.62 26.76 -13.39
C LEU A 373 5.32 27.24 -11.95
N ILE A 374 6.07 26.72 -10.98
CA ILE A 374 5.83 26.93 -9.56
C ILE A 374 7.03 27.64 -8.94
N ALA A 375 6.78 28.72 -8.20
CA ALA A 375 7.77 29.55 -7.52
C ALA A 375 7.61 29.46 -5.99
N PRO A 376 8.66 29.78 -5.21
CA PRO A 376 8.49 29.94 -3.77
C PRO A 376 7.63 31.18 -3.46
N VAL A 377 6.87 31.13 -2.37
CA VAL A 377 6.21 32.33 -1.82
C VAL A 377 7.28 33.28 -1.28
N ASN A 378 8.25 32.74 -0.52
CA ASN A 378 9.39 33.48 0.00
C ASN A 378 10.58 33.39 -0.98
N ARG A 379 10.89 34.49 -1.68
CA ARG A 379 11.95 34.55 -2.70
C ARG A 379 13.35 34.30 -2.16
N ASP A 380 13.57 34.56 -0.87
CA ASP A 380 14.86 34.35 -0.19
C ASP A 380 14.99 32.94 0.39
N ALA A 381 13.97 32.08 0.24
CA ALA A 381 14.02 30.71 0.74
C ALA A 381 15.05 29.86 -0.03
N PRO A 382 15.84 29.03 0.67
CA PRO A 382 16.80 28.14 0.01
C PRO A 382 16.10 27.13 -0.90
N SER A 383 16.77 26.73 -2.00
CA SER A 383 16.27 25.65 -2.84
C SER A 383 16.35 24.32 -2.07
N MET A 384 15.22 23.61 -2.01
CA MET A 384 15.15 22.23 -1.52
C MET A 384 15.26 21.21 -2.65
N PHE A 385 15.50 21.69 -3.88
CA PHE A 385 15.60 20.87 -5.08
C PHE A 385 17.06 20.50 -5.38
N LYS A 386 17.25 19.52 -6.26
CA LYS A 386 18.58 19.07 -6.73
C LYS A 386 19.30 20.10 -7.61
N TRP A 387 18.67 21.23 -7.90
CA TRP A 387 19.20 22.36 -8.67
C TRP A 387 19.18 23.65 -7.83
N ASP A 388 19.98 24.63 -8.25
CA ASP A 388 20.31 25.80 -7.41
C ASP A 388 19.22 26.89 -7.34
N ASN A 389 18.20 26.82 -8.19
CA ASN A 389 17.07 27.75 -8.18
C ASN A 389 15.83 27.14 -7.50
N PRO A 390 14.95 27.94 -6.90
CA PRO A 390 13.83 27.44 -6.13
C PRO A 390 12.60 27.12 -7.00
N PHE A 391 12.70 26.98 -8.32
CA PHE A 391 11.53 26.74 -9.18
C PHE A 391 11.30 25.26 -9.41
N SER A 392 10.04 24.88 -9.52
CA SER A 392 9.58 23.54 -9.92
C SER A 392 8.48 23.67 -10.97
N TRP A 393 7.97 22.56 -11.47
CA TRP A 393 6.84 22.54 -12.38
C TRP A 393 5.93 21.35 -12.09
N ALA A 394 4.69 21.45 -12.55
CA ALA A 394 3.72 20.36 -12.49
C ALA A 394 2.94 20.29 -13.81
N TYR A 395 2.80 19.08 -14.34
CA TYR A 395 1.91 18.80 -15.47
C TYR A 395 0.48 18.56 -14.98
N LYS A 396 -0.52 18.88 -15.81
CA LYS A 396 -1.96 18.82 -15.51
C LYS A 396 -2.41 17.50 -14.87
N ASN A 397 -1.88 16.37 -15.34
CA ASN A 397 -2.28 15.04 -14.86
C ASN A 397 -1.26 14.40 -13.90
N ASN A 398 -0.29 15.15 -13.36
CA ASN A 398 0.79 14.63 -12.52
C ASN A 398 1.61 13.48 -13.14
N ILE A 399 1.44 13.19 -14.45
CA ILE A 399 2.05 12.07 -15.18
C ILE A 399 2.38 12.56 -16.59
N ALA A 400 3.59 12.27 -17.06
CA ALA A 400 4.14 12.77 -18.32
C ALA A 400 3.97 11.80 -19.52
N ASP A 401 3.01 10.87 -19.51
CA ASP A 401 2.87 9.83 -20.55
C ASP A 401 1.40 9.50 -20.90
N SER A 402 1.14 9.06 -22.14
CA SER A 402 -0.20 8.59 -22.59
C SER A 402 -0.56 7.27 -21.88
N LEU A 403 -1.49 7.37 -20.95
CA LEU A 403 -1.92 6.29 -20.05
C LEU A 403 -2.48 5.06 -20.79
N MET A 404 -3.04 5.21 -22.00
CA MET A 404 -3.52 4.08 -22.83
C MET A 404 -2.36 3.24 -23.36
N LYS A 405 -1.32 3.89 -23.88
CA LYS A 405 -0.12 3.24 -24.42
C LYS A 405 0.64 2.47 -23.35
N GLU A 406 0.70 3.01 -22.13
CA GLU A 406 1.28 2.32 -20.98
C GLU A 406 0.48 1.07 -20.58
N ARG A 407 -0.86 1.15 -20.60
CA ARG A 407 -1.75 0.02 -20.30
C ARG A 407 -1.60 -1.11 -21.32
N VAL A 408 -1.55 -0.78 -22.61
CA VAL A 408 -1.29 -1.77 -23.68
C VAL A 408 0.06 -2.45 -23.46
N LYS A 409 1.14 -1.69 -23.18
CA LYS A 409 2.45 -2.26 -22.85
C LYS A 409 2.41 -3.18 -21.62
N ALA A 410 1.71 -2.77 -20.56
CA ALA A 410 1.59 -3.55 -19.33
C ALA A 410 0.91 -4.91 -19.55
N LEU A 411 0.03 -5.00 -20.56
CA LEU A 411 -0.66 -6.21 -20.98
C LEU A 411 0.11 -7.00 -22.06
N GLY A 412 1.32 -6.56 -22.43
CA GLY A 412 2.18 -7.23 -23.40
C GLY A 412 1.89 -6.87 -24.86
N GLY A 413 1.04 -5.88 -25.13
CA GLY A 413 0.76 -5.38 -26.48
C GLY A 413 1.93 -4.58 -27.07
N ASP A 414 2.03 -4.58 -28.39
CA ASP A 414 3.04 -3.86 -29.16
C ASP A 414 2.53 -2.46 -29.53
N VAL A 415 3.29 -1.46 -29.15
CA VAL A 415 2.94 -0.04 -29.34
C VAL A 415 3.98 0.72 -30.16
N ASP A 416 5.05 0.03 -30.60
CA ASP A 416 6.06 0.54 -31.52
C ASP A 416 5.76 0.01 -32.92
N VAL A 417 4.69 0.56 -33.51
CA VAL A 417 4.02 0.05 -34.72
C VAL A 417 3.64 1.21 -35.64
N ASP A 418 3.48 0.94 -36.94
CA ASP A 418 3.18 1.96 -37.94
C ASP A 418 1.74 2.50 -37.88
N LEU A 419 0.78 1.67 -37.45
CA LEU A 419 -0.59 2.07 -37.18
C LEU A 419 -1.13 1.30 -35.97
N ARG A 420 -1.78 1.99 -35.03
CA ARG A 420 -2.45 1.42 -33.86
C ARG A 420 -3.86 1.97 -33.72
N PHE A 421 -4.77 1.13 -33.27
CA PHE A 421 -6.09 1.51 -32.77
C PHE A 421 -6.31 0.89 -31.39
N THR A 422 -6.37 1.73 -30.36
CA THR A 422 -6.59 1.34 -28.97
C THR A 422 -7.94 1.84 -28.52
N ILE A 423 -8.69 1.03 -27.79
CA ILE A 423 -9.93 1.47 -27.11
C ILE A 423 -9.76 1.31 -25.60
N GLN A 424 -10.54 2.09 -24.85
CA GLN A 424 -10.54 2.06 -23.40
C GLN A 424 -11.94 2.31 -22.84
N TRP A 425 -12.28 1.55 -21.81
CA TRP A 425 -13.48 1.75 -21.00
C TRP A 425 -13.20 1.33 -19.55
N ASN A 426 -14.23 1.39 -18.69
CA ASN A 426 -14.09 1.05 -17.27
C ASN A 426 -13.03 1.91 -16.54
N ASP A 427 -12.88 3.18 -16.97
CA ASP A 427 -11.90 4.12 -16.42
C ASP A 427 -12.52 5.26 -15.59
N ASN A 428 -13.85 5.29 -15.50
CA ASN A 428 -14.63 6.23 -14.70
C ASN A 428 -15.55 5.47 -13.72
N GLU A 429 -16.75 5.08 -14.14
CA GLU A 429 -17.63 4.22 -13.36
C GLU A 429 -17.35 2.74 -13.66
N TRP A 430 -17.92 1.87 -12.83
CA TRP A 430 -17.74 0.43 -12.95
C TRP A 430 -18.47 -0.10 -14.19
N ASP A 431 -17.72 -0.30 -15.26
CA ASP A 431 -18.21 -0.82 -16.53
C ASP A 431 -17.71 -2.26 -16.75
N LYS A 432 -18.64 -3.20 -16.78
CA LYS A 432 -18.38 -4.64 -17.00
C LYS A 432 -18.50 -5.05 -18.47
N ASN A 433 -18.92 -4.13 -19.32
CA ASN A 433 -19.22 -4.39 -20.72
C ASN A 433 -18.02 -5.02 -21.41
N ASP A 434 -18.33 -5.91 -22.34
CA ASP A 434 -17.38 -6.52 -23.26
C ASP A 434 -17.40 -5.67 -24.52
N LEU A 435 -16.42 -4.76 -24.65
CA LEU A 435 -16.28 -3.85 -25.78
C LEU A 435 -15.10 -4.32 -26.64
N ASP A 436 -15.38 -4.64 -27.89
CA ASP A 436 -14.37 -5.19 -28.81
C ASP A 436 -13.86 -4.09 -29.76
N ALA A 437 -12.55 -4.05 -29.98
CA ALA A 437 -11.94 -3.32 -31.07
C ALA A 437 -12.07 -4.11 -32.38
N HIS A 438 -12.56 -3.44 -33.42
CA HIS A 438 -12.73 -4.02 -34.75
C HIS A 438 -12.01 -3.19 -35.81
N CYS A 439 -11.40 -3.86 -36.79
CA CYS A 439 -10.85 -3.24 -37.99
C CYS A 439 -11.28 -3.99 -39.25
N THR A 440 -12.00 -3.34 -40.16
CA THR A 440 -12.19 -3.85 -41.53
C THR A 440 -11.12 -3.30 -42.45
N THR A 441 -10.32 -4.20 -43.02
CA THR A 441 -9.23 -3.90 -43.97
C THR A 441 -9.76 -3.58 -45.38
N PRO A 442 -8.93 -3.06 -46.31
CA PRO A 442 -9.36 -2.63 -47.64
C PRO A 442 -10.04 -3.73 -48.49
N GLU A 443 -9.66 -4.99 -48.31
CA GLU A 443 -10.26 -6.13 -49.03
C GLU A 443 -11.48 -6.73 -48.33
N GLY A 444 -11.95 -6.11 -47.22
CA GLY A 444 -13.11 -6.55 -46.46
C GLY A 444 -12.83 -7.65 -45.43
N GLU A 445 -11.56 -8.02 -45.19
CA GLU A 445 -11.19 -8.86 -44.04
C GLU A 445 -11.36 -8.07 -42.74
N GLU A 446 -11.94 -8.70 -41.72
CA GLU A 446 -12.17 -8.09 -40.41
C GLU A 446 -11.26 -8.68 -39.34
N ILE A 447 -10.57 -7.82 -38.59
CA ILE A 447 -9.75 -8.16 -37.43
C ILE A 447 -10.58 -7.89 -36.17
N TYR A 448 -10.80 -8.93 -35.36
CA TYR A 448 -11.60 -8.93 -34.12
C TYR A 448 -11.32 -10.22 -33.31
N PHE A 449 -11.94 -10.41 -32.14
CA PHE A 449 -11.60 -11.50 -31.20
C PHE A 449 -11.59 -12.93 -31.82
N SER A 450 -12.47 -13.25 -32.78
CA SER A 450 -12.47 -14.57 -33.45
C SER A 450 -11.53 -14.67 -34.65
N HIS A 451 -11.02 -13.53 -35.13
CA HIS A 451 -10.05 -13.45 -36.24
C HIS A 451 -8.98 -12.40 -35.93
N MET A 452 -8.20 -12.68 -34.89
CA MET A 452 -7.31 -11.68 -34.27
C MET A 452 -6.14 -11.25 -35.18
N ARG A 453 -5.82 -11.99 -36.24
CA ARG A 453 -4.66 -11.71 -37.11
C ARG A 453 -5.02 -11.78 -38.58
N SER A 454 -4.65 -10.74 -39.33
CA SER A 454 -4.68 -10.74 -40.79
C SER A 454 -3.32 -11.14 -41.34
N SER A 455 -3.27 -12.28 -42.04
CA SER A 455 -2.05 -12.69 -42.77
C SER A 455 -1.80 -11.85 -44.03
N LYS A 456 -2.80 -11.10 -44.49
CA LYS A 456 -2.74 -10.27 -45.68
C LYS A 456 -2.19 -8.87 -45.43
N THR A 457 -2.48 -8.30 -44.26
CA THR A 457 -2.13 -6.92 -43.91
C THR A 457 -1.17 -6.81 -42.73
N GLY A 458 -0.88 -7.93 -42.06
CA GLY A 458 -0.05 -7.96 -40.84
C GLY A 458 -0.76 -7.43 -39.58
N GLY A 459 -2.02 -6.99 -39.70
CA GLY A 459 -2.79 -6.46 -38.58
C GLY A 459 -3.08 -7.51 -37.51
N TRP A 460 -3.05 -7.11 -36.25
CA TRP A 460 -3.21 -8.00 -35.10
C TRP A 460 -3.92 -7.31 -33.93
N LEU A 461 -5.05 -7.86 -33.47
CA LEU A 461 -5.62 -7.61 -32.14
C LEU A 461 -4.74 -8.31 -31.09
N ASP A 462 -3.83 -7.57 -30.45
CA ASP A 462 -2.82 -8.11 -29.56
C ASP A 462 -3.14 -7.97 -28.07
N VAL A 463 -4.11 -7.12 -27.73
CA VAL A 463 -4.72 -7.00 -26.40
C VAL A 463 -6.24 -7.06 -26.55
N ASP A 464 -6.88 -7.95 -25.79
CA ASP A 464 -8.30 -8.34 -25.89
C ASP A 464 -8.85 -8.59 -24.46
N ILE A 465 -9.47 -7.58 -23.84
CA ILE A 465 -9.99 -7.67 -22.46
C ILE A 465 -11.48 -7.98 -22.50
N ILE A 466 -11.79 -9.26 -22.37
CA ILE A 466 -13.19 -9.75 -22.36
C ILE A 466 -13.90 -9.65 -21.00
N ASN A 467 -13.13 -9.44 -19.92
CA ASN A 467 -13.64 -9.38 -18.55
C ASN A 467 -12.94 -8.22 -17.81
N PRO A 468 -13.49 -7.00 -17.88
CA PRO A 468 -12.97 -5.86 -17.13
C PRO A 468 -12.89 -6.18 -15.63
N GLU A 469 -11.80 -5.75 -14.98
CA GLU A 469 -11.64 -5.84 -13.54
C GLU A 469 -12.07 -4.54 -12.86
N LYS A 470 -12.67 -4.64 -11.66
CA LYS A 470 -13.18 -3.46 -10.97
C LYS A 470 -12.05 -2.50 -10.59
N ASN A 471 -12.22 -1.23 -10.96
CA ASN A 471 -11.22 -0.16 -10.78
C ASN A 471 -9.94 -0.33 -11.62
N VAL A 472 -9.96 -1.22 -12.62
CA VAL A 472 -8.87 -1.38 -13.58
C VAL A 472 -9.41 -1.03 -14.97
N PRO A 473 -8.93 0.07 -15.59
CA PRO A 473 -9.32 0.43 -16.94
C PRO A 473 -9.08 -0.72 -17.90
N ALA A 474 -10.13 -1.10 -18.63
CA ALA A 474 -10.05 -2.10 -19.67
C ALA A 474 -9.57 -1.46 -20.97
N VAL A 475 -8.73 -2.16 -21.71
CA VAL A 475 -8.21 -1.72 -23.00
C VAL A 475 -8.17 -2.88 -23.98
N GLU A 476 -8.38 -2.56 -25.25
CA GLU A 476 -8.05 -3.45 -26.37
C GLU A 476 -7.21 -2.72 -27.39
N ASN A 477 -6.46 -3.48 -28.18
CA ASN A 477 -5.51 -2.91 -29.11
C ASN A 477 -5.39 -3.72 -30.40
N ILE A 478 -5.61 -3.05 -31.54
CA ILE A 478 -5.25 -3.53 -32.86
C ILE A 478 -4.01 -2.79 -33.33
N GLN A 479 -2.99 -3.53 -33.77
CA GLN A 479 -1.76 -2.97 -34.30
C GLN A 479 -1.43 -3.47 -35.70
N PHE A 480 -0.72 -2.63 -36.46
CA PHE A 480 -0.07 -2.93 -37.73
C PHE A 480 1.39 -2.53 -37.63
N LYS A 481 2.26 -3.51 -37.40
CA LYS A 481 3.67 -3.30 -37.06
C LYS A 481 4.47 -2.65 -38.17
N ASP A 482 4.27 -3.10 -39.41
CA ASP A 482 5.08 -2.72 -40.56
C ASP A 482 4.16 -2.34 -41.71
N ARG A 483 4.15 -1.05 -42.07
CA ARG A 483 3.33 -0.50 -43.16
C ARG A 483 3.63 -1.16 -44.50
N ASN A 484 4.81 -1.75 -44.68
CA ASN A 484 5.15 -2.46 -45.92
C ASN A 484 4.38 -3.77 -46.09
N GLN A 485 3.77 -4.28 -45.02
CA GLN A 485 2.90 -5.46 -45.04
C GLN A 485 1.43 -5.09 -45.23
N MET A 486 1.08 -3.81 -45.10
CA MET A 486 -0.27 -3.32 -45.27
C MET A 486 -0.60 -3.14 -46.76
N ILE A 487 -1.87 -3.30 -47.09
CA ILE A 487 -2.40 -3.07 -48.44
C ILE A 487 -2.91 -1.63 -48.52
N PRO A 488 -2.58 -0.85 -49.58
CA PRO A 488 -3.17 0.47 -49.80
C PRO A 488 -4.71 0.42 -49.86
N GLY A 489 -5.37 1.41 -49.25
CA GLY A 489 -6.82 1.52 -49.17
C GLY A 489 -7.30 1.88 -47.76
N ASP A 490 -8.60 1.70 -47.53
CA ASP A 490 -9.29 2.12 -46.32
C ASP A 490 -9.32 1.04 -45.24
N TYR A 491 -8.87 1.38 -44.04
CA TYR A 491 -9.01 0.61 -42.80
C TYR A 491 -10.08 1.28 -41.94
N LEU A 492 -11.20 0.61 -41.71
CA LEU A 492 -12.33 1.11 -40.92
C LEU A 492 -12.21 0.59 -39.48
N PHE A 493 -12.02 1.50 -38.52
CA PHE A 493 -11.93 1.19 -37.09
C PHE A 493 -13.25 1.45 -36.38
N ARG A 494 -13.68 0.46 -35.59
CA ARG A 494 -14.99 0.44 -34.93
C ARG A 494 -14.89 -0.13 -33.52
N VAL A 495 -15.83 0.23 -32.67
CA VAL A 495 -16.05 -0.41 -31.37
C VAL A 495 -17.35 -1.17 -31.40
N HIS A 496 -17.33 -2.40 -30.94
CA HIS A 496 -18.49 -3.29 -30.92
C HIS A 496 -18.87 -3.67 -29.49
N GLN A 497 -20.12 -3.47 -29.12
CA GLN A 497 -20.65 -3.92 -27.83
C GLN A 497 -20.99 -5.41 -27.89
N TYR A 498 -19.99 -6.28 -27.69
CA TYR A 498 -20.15 -7.73 -27.79
C TYR A 498 -21.06 -8.31 -26.72
N THR A 499 -20.89 -7.89 -25.46
CA THR A 499 -21.78 -8.28 -24.36
C THR A 499 -22.05 -7.11 -23.44
N TYR A 500 -23.30 -6.65 -23.39
CA TYR A 500 -23.73 -5.63 -22.42
C TYR A 500 -23.85 -6.26 -21.03
N ARG A 501 -23.11 -5.70 -20.07
CA ARG A 501 -23.05 -6.16 -18.66
C ARG A 501 -23.31 -5.02 -17.67
N GLY A 502 -23.91 -3.93 -18.12
CA GLY A 502 -24.53 -2.90 -17.27
C GLY A 502 -23.76 -1.59 -17.10
N GLY A 503 -22.72 -1.32 -17.90
CA GLY A 503 -22.08 0.00 -17.94
C GLY A 503 -22.68 0.91 -19.01
N ASP A 504 -22.73 2.21 -18.74
CA ASP A 504 -23.39 3.20 -19.60
C ASP A 504 -22.48 4.40 -19.97
N ASP A 505 -21.18 4.32 -19.63
CA ASP A 505 -20.20 5.42 -19.75
C ASP A 505 -19.63 5.60 -21.16
N GLY A 506 -19.88 4.64 -22.04
CA GLY A 506 -19.33 4.60 -23.40
C GLY A 506 -17.84 4.23 -23.40
N PHE A 507 -17.06 4.80 -24.32
CA PHE A 507 -15.65 4.47 -24.48
C PHE A 507 -14.80 5.66 -24.94
N LYS A 508 -13.49 5.52 -24.78
CA LYS A 508 -12.47 6.37 -25.40
C LYS A 508 -11.69 5.52 -26.40
N ALA A 509 -11.21 6.13 -27.47
CA ALA A 509 -10.38 5.44 -28.45
C ALA A 509 -9.22 6.33 -28.93
N GLU A 510 -8.16 5.68 -29.37
CA GLU A 510 -6.92 6.29 -29.80
C GLU A 510 -6.47 5.62 -31.11
N ILE A 511 -6.19 6.41 -32.14
CA ILE A 511 -5.52 5.94 -33.36
C ILE A 511 -4.13 6.59 -33.41
N GLU A 512 -3.07 5.81 -33.53
CA GLU A 512 -1.69 6.33 -33.68
C GLU A 512 -1.11 5.90 -35.03
N PHE A 513 -0.63 6.84 -35.84
CA PHE A 513 0.22 6.57 -37.02
C PHE A 513 1.10 7.77 -37.33
N ASP A 514 2.25 7.54 -37.98
CA ASP A 514 3.25 8.59 -38.29
C ASP A 514 3.62 9.47 -37.08
N GLY A 515 3.63 8.88 -35.87
CA GLY A 515 3.89 9.56 -34.60
C GLY A 515 2.80 10.55 -34.17
N ARG A 516 1.63 10.55 -34.83
CA ARG A 516 0.45 11.36 -34.47
C ARG A 516 -0.57 10.50 -33.76
N ILE A 517 -1.13 11.03 -32.68
CA ILE A 517 -2.17 10.38 -31.90
C ILE A 517 -3.50 11.13 -32.12
N PHE A 518 -4.53 10.39 -32.52
CA PHE A 518 -5.89 10.88 -32.71
C PHE A 518 -6.79 10.28 -31.62
N ASN A 519 -7.35 11.14 -30.77
CA ASN A 519 -8.20 10.72 -29.66
C ASN A 519 -9.68 10.90 -30.00
N PHE A 520 -10.50 9.95 -29.56
CA PHE A 520 -11.95 9.94 -29.74
C PHE A 520 -12.63 9.64 -28.42
N ILE A 521 -13.78 10.26 -28.17
CA ILE A 521 -14.61 10.00 -27.01
C ILE A 521 -16.03 9.72 -27.51
N TYR A 522 -16.59 8.60 -27.09
CA TYR A 522 -17.98 8.26 -27.29
C TYR A 522 -18.65 8.17 -25.92
N PRO A 523 -19.35 9.22 -25.45
CA PRO A 523 -19.85 9.29 -24.07
C PRO A 523 -21.26 8.71 -23.90
N MET A 524 -21.78 8.02 -24.91
CA MET A 524 -23.13 7.46 -24.89
C MET A 524 -23.07 5.98 -24.58
N ARG A 525 -24.08 5.47 -23.86
CA ARG A 525 -24.26 4.03 -23.66
C ARG A 525 -24.31 3.30 -25.00
N LEU A 526 -23.71 2.12 -25.07
CA LEU A 526 -23.85 1.21 -26.21
C LEU A 526 -24.86 0.12 -25.87
N TYR A 527 -25.72 -0.21 -26.83
CA TYR A 527 -26.65 -1.33 -26.72
C TYR A 527 -25.98 -2.64 -27.16
N GLN A 528 -26.49 -3.76 -26.64
CA GLN A 528 -26.07 -5.10 -27.05
C GLN A 528 -25.99 -5.25 -28.58
N ASN A 529 -24.82 -5.67 -29.10
CA ASN A 529 -24.47 -5.83 -30.52
C ASN A 529 -24.41 -4.53 -31.34
N GLU A 530 -24.35 -3.36 -30.70
CA GLU A 530 -24.16 -2.09 -31.40
C GLU A 530 -22.71 -1.93 -31.89
N TYR A 531 -22.56 -1.39 -33.10
CA TYR A 531 -21.28 -0.95 -33.65
C TYR A 531 -21.25 0.58 -33.70
N VAL A 532 -20.12 1.14 -33.24
CA VAL A 532 -19.82 2.55 -33.36
C VAL A 532 -18.61 2.71 -34.29
N ASP A 533 -18.83 3.30 -35.45
CA ASP A 533 -17.75 3.66 -36.38
C ASP A 533 -16.95 4.83 -35.78
N VAL A 534 -15.66 4.62 -35.54
CA VAL A 534 -14.78 5.63 -34.92
C VAL A 534 -14.16 6.52 -35.99
N ALA A 535 -13.41 5.89 -36.88
CA ALA A 535 -12.71 6.55 -37.98
C ALA A 535 -12.32 5.54 -39.07
N LYS A 536 -11.96 6.10 -40.22
CA LYS A 536 -11.35 5.39 -41.34
C LYS A 536 -9.95 5.96 -41.56
N VAL A 537 -8.95 5.09 -41.59
CA VAL A 537 -7.57 5.43 -41.95
C VAL A 537 -7.30 4.92 -43.37
N SER A 538 -6.98 5.81 -44.29
CA SER A 538 -6.64 5.46 -45.66
C SER A 538 -5.11 5.46 -45.84
N LEU A 539 -4.56 4.33 -46.28
CA LEU A 539 -3.17 4.20 -46.72
C LEU A 539 -3.09 4.44 -48.23
N GLY A 540 -2.41 5.51 -48.65
CA GLY A 540 -2.18 5.82 -50.06
C GLY A 540 -1.16 4.89 -50.72
N GLU A 541 -1.17 4.84 -52.06
CA GLU A 541 -0.12 4.12 -52.82
C GLU A 541 1.28 4.72 -52.61
N ASP A 542 1.35 5.95 -52.12
CA ASP A 542 2.57 6.67 -51.75
C ASP A 542 3.08 6.34 -50.33
N GLY A 543 2.37 5.48 -49.60
CA GLY A 543 2.73 5.06 -48.23
C GLY A 543 2.33 6.05 -47.14
N ASN A 544 1.53 7.08 -47.46
CA ASN A 544 1.06 8.06 -46.50
C ASN A 544 -0.31 7.68 -45.91
N PHE A 545 -0.47 7.89 -44.61
CA PHE A 545 -1.75 7.72 -43.94
C PHE A 545 -2.57 9.02 -43.92
N THR A 546 -3.88 8.88 -44.06
CA THR A 546 -4.85 9.96 -43.83
C THR A 546 -6.01 9.44 -42.99
N LEU A 547 -6.63 10.29 -42.17
CA LEU A 547 -7.73 9.91 -41.28
C LEU A 547 -9.00 10.69 -41.61
N ASN A 548 -10.11 9.97 -41.67
CA ASN A 548 -11.47 10.50 -41.75
C ASN A 548 -12.26 10.01 -40.52
N SER A 549 -12.67 10.92 -39.64
CA SER A 549 -13.39 10.57 -38.40
C SER A 549 -14.91 10.52 -38.62
N PHE A 550 -15.58 9.54 -38.01
CA PHE A 550 -17.04 9.37 -38.06
C PHE A 550 -17.75 9.81 -36.78
N LEU A 551 -17.04 9.77 -35.65
CA LEU A 551 -17.48 10.46 -34.46
C LEU A 551 -17.28 11.95 -34.67
N ASP A 552 -18.27 12.76 -34.30
CA ASP A 552 -18.03 14.19 -34.18
C ASP A 552 -16.82 14.34 -33.27
N ASN A 553 -15.71 14.81 -33.84
CA ASN A 553 -14.73 15.57 -33.10
C ASN A 553 -15.58 16.66 -32.42
N GLN A 554 -16.03 16.44 -31.18
CA GLN A 554 -16.81 17.40 -30.41
C GLN A 554 -15.88 18.54 -30.02
N THR A 555 -15.61 19.35 -31.02
CA THR A 555 -14.37 20.10 -31.17
C THR A 555 -14.70 21.47 -31.72
N ALA A 556 -15.62 22.15 -31.03
CA ALA A 556 -15.80 23.59 -31.19
C ALA A 556 -15.93 24.33 -29.86
N SER A 557 -16.19 23.64 -28.74
CA SER A 557 -16.39 24.27 -27.43
C SER A 557 -15.59 23.68 -26.28
N ALA A 558 -14.77 22.64 -26.50
CA ALA A 558 -13.91 22.13 -25.44
C ALA A 558 -12.86 23.20 -25.09
N LYS A 559 -12.91 23.66 -23.84
CA LYS A 559 -11.91 24.54 -23.27
C LYS A 559 -11.05 23.77 -22.29
N GLU A 560 -9.79 24.12 -22.22
CA GLU A 560 -8.84 23.62 -21.24
C GLU A 560 -8.02 24.79 -20.73
N TRP A 561 -7.98 24.97 -19.40
CA TRP A 561 -7.24 26.06 -18.76
C TRP A 561 -7.52 27.42 -19.42
N ASN A 562 -8.81 27.70 -19.64
CA ASN A 562 -9.35 28.87 -20.35
C ASN A 562 -9.00 29.01 -21.85
N LEU A 563 -8.23 28.08 -22.42
CA LEU A 563 -7.92 28.04 -23.85
C LEU A 563 -8.90 27.15 -24.60
N ASN A 564 -9.07 27.42 -25.89
CA ASN A 564 -9.85 26.55 -26.76
C ASN A 564 -8.88 25.80 -27.67
N TYR A 565 -9.16 24.53 -27.95
CA TYR A 565 -8.38 23.74 -28.90
C TYR A 565 -8.59 24.14 -30.37
N ASN A 566 -7.76 23.57 -31.24
CA ASN A 566 -7.70 23.71 -32.69
C ASN A 566 -7.57 25.16 -33.19
N ARG A 567 -6.76 25.95 -32.49
CA ARG A 567 -6.39 27.30 -32.91
C ARG A 567 -4.97 27.63 -32.48
N PHE A 568 -4.42 28.66 -33.11
CA PHE A 568 -3.19 29.27 -32.65
C PHE A 568 -3.47 30.10 -31.39
N VAL A 569 -2.65 29.90 -30.37
CA VAL A 569 -2.66 30.62 -29.11
C VAL A 569 -1.33 31.36 -28.98
N PRO A 570 -1.32 32.68 -28.71
CA PRO A 570 -0.08 33.41 -28.51
C PRO A 570 0.76 32.82 -27.38
N VAL A 571 2.07 32.64 -27.64
CA VAL A 571 3.04 32.26 -26.62
C VAL A 571 3.53 33.53 -25.94
N SER A 572 3.44 33.59 -24.62
CA SER A 572 3.92 34.71 -23.80
C SER A 572 5.44 34.62 -23.61
N LEU A 573 5.95 33.44 -23.25
CA LEU A 573 7.39 33.17 -23.15
C LEU A 573 7.72 31.70 -23.49
N ILE A 574 8.97 31.48 -23.91
CA ILE A 574 9.55 30.15 -24.10
C ILE A 574 10.77 30.03 -23.20
N CYS A 575 10.87 28.96 -22.42
CA CYS A 575 12.01 28.67 -21.55
C CYS A 575 12.28 27.17 -21.47
N TYR A 576 13.46 26.79 -21.00
CA TYR A 576 13.69 25.41 -20.55
C TYR A 576 13.11 25.19 -19.15
N SER A 577 13.10 23.96 -18.67
CA SER A 577 12.73 23.68 -17.28
C SER A 577 13.76 24.18 -16.26
N PRO A 578 13.33 24.55 -15.04
CA PRO A 578 14.18 25.05 -13.96
C PRO A 578 15.48 24.28 -13.69
N ASN A 579 15.44 22.96 -13.81
CA ASN A 579 16.59 22.07 -13.63
C ASN A 579 17.67 22.17 -14.74
N TYR A 580 17.43 23.03 -15.74
CA TYR A 580 18.34 23.37 -16.84
C TYR A 580 18.51 24.89 -17.03
N TRP A 581 18.15 25.69 -16.02
CA TRP A 581 18.47 27.13 -16.00
C TRP A 581 19.90 27.38 -15.50
N GLY A 582 20.54 28.44 -15.97
CA GLY A 582 21.94 28.74 -15.65
C GLY A 582 22.89 27.57 -16.00
N ASP A 583 23.70 27.15 -15.03
CA ASP A 583 24.65 26.03 -15.18
C ASP A 583 24.05 24.66 -14.76
N ASN A 584 22.75 24.60 -14.42
CA ASN A 584 22.11 23.35 -14.03
C ASN A 584 21.98 22.38 -15.21
N ALA A 585 22.18 21.09 -14.94
CA ALA A 585 21.97 20.01 -15.90
C ALA A 585 21.58 18.71 -15.15
N VAL A 586 20.45 18.75 -14.43
CA VAL A 586 20.04 17.67 -13.52
C VAL A 586 18.73 17.03 -13.97
N GLY A 587 18.70 15.73 -14.22
CA GLY A 587 17.47 15.02 -14.60
C GLY A 587 17.07 15.26 -16.05
N ASN A 588 15.76 15.17 -16.36
CA ASN A 588 15.27 15.31 -17.73
C ASN A 588 15.12 16.79 -18.10
N LYS A 589 15.60 17.18 -19.28
CA LYS A 589 15.38 18.53 -19.82
C LYS A 589 13.97 18.63 -20.39
N HIS A 590 13.30 19.74 -20.14
CA HIS A 590 12.03 20.07 -20.77
C HIS A 590 12.11 21.46 -21.45
N ILE A 591 11.22 21.69 -22.42
CA ILE A 591 10.94 23.02 -22.97
C ILE A 591 9.49 23.38 -22.69
N PHE A 592 9.26 24.63 -22.27
CA PHE A 592 7.95 25.16 -21.94
C PHE A 592 7.60 26.32 -22.86
N PHE A 593 6.36 26.29 -23.36
CA PHE A 593 5.69 27.34 -24.12
C PHE A 593 4.57 27.89 -23.24
N ILE A 594 4.85 28.94 -22.48
CA ILE A 594 3.84 29.58 -21.62
C ILE A 594 2.86 30.32 -22.52
N LEU A 595 1.58 30.00 -22.41
CA LEU A 595 0.55 30.49 -23.33
C LEU A 595 -0.19 31.67 -22.73
N LYS A 596 -0.57 32.62 -23.58
CA LYS A 596 -1.43 33.75 -23.21
C LYS A 596 -2.78 33.24 -22.71
N ASP A 597 -3.26 33.83 -21.62
CA ASP A 597 -4.57 33.55 -21.00
C ASP A 597 -4.76 32.09 -20.56
N CYS A 598 -3.68 31.33 -20.44
CA CYS A 598 -3.68 29.95 -19.97
C CYS A 598 -3.69 29.91 -18.44
N LEU A 599 -4.82 29.49 -17.87
CA LEU A 599 -5.04 29.49 -16.43
C LEU A 599 -5.36 28.07 -15.96
N ASN A 600 -4.41 27.46 -15.24
CA ASN A 600 -4.66 26.23 -14.51
C ASN A 600 -5.74 26.49 -13.44
N ASP A 601 -6.85 25.78 -13.57
CA ASP A 601 -8.02 25.84 -12.70
C ASP A 601 -7.94 24.83 -11.53
N GLY A 602 -6.83 24.11 -11.43
CA GLY A 602 -6.53 23.18 -10.36
C GLY A 602 -5.56 23.73 -9.31
N ARG A 603 -5.23 22.85 -8.37
CA ARG A 603 -4.26 23.08 -7.29
C ARG A 603 -3.13 22.06 -7.39
N PRO A 604 -2.11 22.31 -8.24
CA PRO A 604 -1.06 21.34 -8.51
C PRO A 604 -0.21 21.08 -7.28
N ASN A 605 0.42 19.91 -7.27
CA ASN A 605 1.44 19.63 -6.27
C ASN A 605 2.64 20.59 -6.49
N PRO A 606 3.16 21.17 -5.42
CA PRO A 606 4.24 22.15 -5.50
C PRO A 606 5.60 21.54 -5.86
N TRP A 607 5.80 20.25 -5.60
CA TRP A 607 6.99 19.49 -5.98
C TRP A 607 6.68 17.99 -6.04
N PHE A 608 7.64 17.24 -6.56
CA PHE A 608 7.69 15.78 -6.47
C PHE A 608 8.97 15.36 -5.76
N ASN A 609 8.94 14.22 -5.07
CA ASN A 609 10.10 13.73 -4.33
C ASN A 609 11.35 13.55 -5.20
N GLU A 610 11.16 13.27 -6.49
CA GLU A 610 12.23 13.14 -7.47
C GLU A 610 13.05 14.43 -7.63
N TYR A 611 12.46 15.58 -7.30
CA TYR A 611 13.08 16.90 -7.41
C TYR A 611 13.92 17.25 -6.18
N LEU A 612 13.62 16.64 -5.03
CA LEU A 612 14.20 17.02 -3.74
C LEU A 612 15.65 16.54 -3.60
N VAL A 613 16.43 17.28 -2.81
CA VAL A 613 17.81 16.89 -2.43
C VAL A 613 17.86 15.51 -1.75
N SER A 614 19.00 14.84 -1.86
CA SER A 614 19.21 13.47 -1.33
C SER A 614 19.00 13.35 0.18
N GLU A 615 19.18 14.44 0.91
CA GLU A 615 19.11 14.55 2.37
C GLU A 615 17.68 14.38 2.89
N LEU A 616 16.68 14.51 2.02
CA LEU A 616 15.26 14.28 2.32
C LEU A 616 14.79 12.88 1.91
N ARG A 617 15.66 12.02 1.34
CA ARG A 617 15.29 10.71 0.80
C ARG A 617 14.68 9.77 1.85
N ASP A 618 15.20 9.78 3.08
CA ASP A 618 14.69 8.94 4.17
C ASP A 618 13.32 9.41 4.70
N HIS A 619 12.93 10.65 4.35
CA HIS A 619 11.66 11.26 4.73
C HIS A 619 10.66 11.36 3.57
N ARG A 620 10.90 10.64 2.46
CA ARG A 620 10.12 10.67 1.20
C ARG A 620 8.60 10.63 1.40
N LYS A 621 8.13 9.83 2.37
CA LYS A 621 6.69 9.70 2.68
C LYS A 621 6.10 10.96 3.28
N VAL A 622 6.82 11.59 4.22
CA VAL A 622 6.36 12.83 4.85
C VAL A 622 6.43 13.97 3.85
N THR A 623 7.48 14.05 3.02
CA THR A 623 7.60 15.09 1.98
C THR A 623 6.54 14.98 0.88
N GLU A 624 6.05 13.77 0.57
CA GLU A 624 4.92 13.54 -0.34
C GLU A 624 3.59 14.00 0.26
N ALA A 625 3.36 13.67 1.54
CA ALA A 625 2.20 14.14 2.28
C ALA A 625 2.21 15.68 2.40
N LEU A 626 3.37 16.27 2.68
CA LEU A 626 3.56 17.72 2.70
C LEU A 626 3.24 18.35 1.34
N ALA A 627 3.65 17.75 0.22
CA ALA A 627 3.29 18.27 -1.11
C ALA A 627 1.77 18.29 -1.34
N THR A 628 1.04 17.31 -0.80
CA THR A 628 -0.43 17.23 -0.88
C THR A 628 -1.11 18.32 -0.05
N ILE A 629 -0.53 18.70 1.08
CA ILE A 629 -1.04 19.74 1.98
C ILE A 629 -0.65 21.13 1.46
N ALA A 630 0.57 21.28 0.96
CA ALA A 630 1.14 22.54 0.45
C ALA A 630 0.76 22.82 -1.01
N LYS A 631 -0.36 22.26 -1.48
CA LYS A 631 -0.87 22.48 -2.83
C LYS A 631 -1.00 23.96 -3.14
N VAL A 632 -0.51 24.33 -4.31
CA VAL A 632 -0.54 25.70 -4.82
C VAL A 632 -1.99 26.18 -4.84
N GLU A 633 -2.24 27.37 -4.29
CA GLU A 633 -3.56 28.00 -4.30
C GLU A 633 -3.87 28.56 -5.70
N GLU A 634 -5.17 28.64 -6.02
CA GLU A 634 -5.66 29.22 -7.26
C GLU A 634 -5.20 30.68 -7.41
N SER A 635 -4.83 31.08 -8.63
CA SER A 635 -4.36 32.42 -8.95
C SER A 635 -4.65 32.76 -10.42
N ASP A 636 -5.09 33.99 -10.67
CA ASP A 636 -5.21 34.54 -12.03
C ASP A 636 -3.83 34.94 -12.58
N GLU A 637 -2.86 35.22 -11.70
CA GLU A 637 -1.46 35.46 -12.06
C GLU A 637 -0.68 34.16 -12.00
N GLN A 638 -0.44 33.55 -13.16
CA GLN A 638 0.28 32.29 -13.27
C GLN A 638 1.00 32.14 -14.62
N LEU A 639 2.14 31.45 -14.61
CA LEU A 639 2.86 31.01 -15.80
C LEU A 639 2.49 29.56 -16.10
N SER A 640 1.45 29.39 -16.92
CA SER A 640 0.95 28.09 -17.39
C SER A 640 0.97 28.01 -18.91
N GLY A 641 1.10 26.80 -19.45
CA GLY A 641 1.15 26.59 -20.89
C GLY A 641 1.40 25.13 -21.25
N ILE A 642 2.16 24.89 -22.30
CA ILE A 642 2.44 23.55 -22.84
C ILE A 642 3.93 23.22 -22.65
N GLY A 643 4.22 22.05 -22.09
CA GLY A 643 5.57 21.57 -21.88
C GLY A 643 5.88 20.24 -22.57
N PHE A 644 7.14 20.05 -22.96
CA PHE A 644 7.62 18.82 -23.59
C PHE A 644 8.91 18.35 -22.94
N SER A 645 8.99 17.05 -22.62
CA SER A 645 10.24 16.41 -22.19
C SER A 645 11.11 16.08 -23.40
N PHE A 646 12.42 16.26 -23.29
CA PHE A 646 13.39 15.86 -24.32
C PHE A 646 13.58 14.33 -24.39
N THR A 647 13.06 13.58 -23.41
CA THR A 647 13.11 12.11 -23.44
C THR A 647 12.09 11.49 -24.39
N GLN A 648 11.20 12.28 -24.97
CA GLN A 648 10.14 11.85 -25.87
C GLN A 648 10.21 12.65 -27.16
N LYS A 649 10.06 11.96 -28.30
CA LYS A 649 9.88 12.62 -29.59
C LYS A 649 8.49 13.22 -29.65
N ASN A 650 8.44 14.54 -29.61
CA ASN A 650 7.24 15.35 -29.71
C ASN A 650 7.32 16.26 -30.93
N LYS A 651 6.17 16.76 -31.35
CA LYS A 651 6.07 17.72 -32.46
C LYS A 651 5.10 18.81 -32.08
N VAL A 652 5.49 20.06 -32.29
CA VAL A 652 4.63 21.21 -32.04
C VAL A 652 4.58 22.09 -33.28
N THR A 653 3.36 22.55 -33.61
CA THR A 653 3.18 23.48 -34.73
C THR A 653 3.20 24.91 -34.20
N LEU A 654 4.17 25.70 -34.66
CA LEU A 654 4.36 27.08 -34.25
C LEU A 654 4.19 28.01 -35.46
N LYS A 655 3.42 29.07 -35.29
CA LYS A 655 3.40 30.19 -36.22
C LYS A 655 4.32 31.28 -35.70
N VAL A 656 5.26 31.71 -36.52
CA VAL A 656 6.26 32.72 -36.17
C VAL A 656 6.15 33.88 -37.14
N LYS A 657 6.09 35.08 -36.59
CA LYS A 657 6.11 36.33 -37.33
C LYS A 657 7.41 37.06 -37.07
N SER A 658 8.09 37.43 -38.14
CA SER A 658 9.29 38.28 -38.14
C SER A 658 8.97 39.58 -38.91
N GLU A 659 9.91 40.52 -38.99
CA GLU A 659 9.66 41.90 -39.51
C GLU A 659 8.88 41.97 -40.83
N ASN A 660 9.08 41.03 -41.75
CA ASN A 660 8.46 41.07 -43.08
C ASN A 660 7.77 39.76 -43.52
N ILE A 661 7.76 38.72 -42.68
CA ILE A 661 7.33 37.37 -43.07
C ILE A 661 6.66 36.67 -41.89
N GLU A 662 5.55 36.00 -42.16
CA GLU A 662 4.90 35.04 -41.26
C GLU A 662 5.08 33.62 -41.80
N ARG A 663 5.45 32.66 -40.94
CA ARG A 663 5.70 31.27 -41.32
C ARG A 663 5.15 30.31 -40.28
N VAL A 664 4.79 29.10 -40.73
CA VAL A 664 4.40 28.00 -39.86
C VAL A 664 5.49 26.93 -39.89
N PHE A 665 5.98 26.57 -38.71
CA PHE A 665 6.98 25.55 -38.47
C PHE A 665 6.39 24.37 -37.74
N ASN A 666 6.82 23.19 -38.13
CA ASN A 666 6.60 21.95 -37.42
C ASN A 666 7.89 21.64 -36.66
N VAL A 667 7.98 22.04 -35.40
CA VAL A 667 9.18 21.88 -34.59
C VAL A 667 9.18 20.51 -33.94
N VAL A 668 10.22 19.72 -34.24
CA VAL A 668 10.45 18.40 -33.65
C VAL A 668 11.27 18.57 -32.37
N ILE A 669 10.77 18.04 -31.27
CA ILE A 669 11.36 18.10 -29.93
C ILE A 669 11.77 16.67 -29.55
N GLY A 670 13.05 16.45 -29.23
CA GLY A 670 13.55 15.12 -28.82
C GLY A 670 14.37 14.40 -29.89
#